data_AF-A0A167APS5-F1
#
_entry.id   AF-A0A167APS5-F1
#
_cell.length_a   1.000
_cell.length_b   1.000
_cell.length_c   1.000
_cell.angle_alpha   90.00
_cell.angle_beta   90.00
_cell.angle_gamma   90.00
#
_symmetry.space_group_name_H-M   'P 1'
#
loop_
_entity.id
_entity.type
_entity.pdbx_description
1 polymer ?
#
loop_
_entity_poly.entity_id
_entity_poly.type
_entity_poly.pdbx_seq_one_letter_code
_entity_poly.pdbx_strand_id
1 'polypeptide(L)'
;MSQPLFLEDGLGYEIVSSLSPNPSDSQEAMEFQIRSWEEKRGWLEHCRGLIVTNETRCQSLLKSCNGHTTQVSSLDNSQGSERRISKAQLYTELIQHGWRYPESMQHPRHAFRDDKTPSAVHTEAVEALLQLSLFALNHRGNLPVAPHVPFYIQELFFNAQMLQKIDTKLIVSTETNDHLERRPLHSQVESFEPSGLGSLAITMTGLKFFPVIAAVPSSENPLRLCYKLQWEAAVSHNETGQTIHSPRHPISNDAVGILIISEWSRNNSLISSLIDALTIHFEGFIEVARFIEADPTGKISVVLFEGDELMPSTLTEPLLFQLKRTLIGSHACLWVTSGAYKSPVKPHANLCAGLLRAFRSEYEARAAILELHPSSEIGPDGQSALILSVLGRLLASENVTDMEYAEEAGQLVVPRMVENRKMNLDVSHRLRQDSIFPQHFRQPGRNLALRVGVPGQFESLYFDDQSSEPPKDDEVEIQVFASGISSSDVSSLGKRSLTHHYIGSQMSGIVSRVGAKAIRFSVGDRVCAVSERGFCTSVTCSSANTVKLPHWMDIEEAASILVPYCTGFYAVVEAASVVKGDRVIIDWVGDMSLAVIQLTNFIGAHIYVIVQSQEERDQILRMDCGISDAQIFDSRGPQFLREVRDATHGNGADVIITFSDSEQSRVSSCIADCGRLIEIRISAEENAPCEVGFTSWKDNCTFTTVNLENLARSRPKVMEKVLIRVMKLFEDGKVVANVPAVFGMSEIRQAFRQALNRRNMTPVVVVPRLGEKIQLLKTLCHSNSAHLIVGGSGGLGLCIARWMIRKGARCLVLLSRSGGRSGKVQELITEAESLGAFVVAERCYVSNEAEVQQLMADLAKALPPIRGVVHAAMVLHDIPLENMSLADYKDVLRPKVDGAWNLHNALANVELDYFLVLSSISGVIGSRGQAAYAAASTFLDSFARYRVLNSLPGTAIDLPPVLDAGYISENPHRKDAILENFGGQGLCVREVLAVMEAILADTSRGKLRDHCSIGLGQFSSSRYPLTCYMKDPRFKCLSSTAHSPLKSSADTKPLTLVTERLKDKSFVAEAKEIISMAISRKMSSMLMRPLNDIDCQKSITAYGLDSLNAIELRNWVARELSVNFQVLELLTSESIYHFSEMVVEKLAQC
;
A
#
# COMPACT_ATOMS: atom_id res chain seq x y z
N MET A 1 24.38 11.01 18.61
CA MET A 1 24.05 10.14 17.45
C MET A 1 24.02 11.02 16.22
N SER A 2 24.70 10.61 15.15
CA SER A 2 24.67 11.29 13.86
C SER A 2 23.26 11.31 13.26
N GLN A 3 22.89 12.40 12.59
CA GLN A 3 21.60 12.56 11.92
C GLN A 3 21.76 12.69 10.41
N PRO A 4 20.78 12.23 9.60
CA PRO A 4 20.78 12.50 8.16
C PRO A 4 20.64 14.00 7.88
N LEU A 5 21.35 14.48 6.85
CA LEU A 5 21.21 15.84 6.33
C LEU A 5 20.06 15.88 5.33
N PHE A 6 19.03 16.68 5.61
CA PHE A 6 17.94 16.96 4.68
C PHE A 6 18.17 18.30 4.01
N LEU A 7 18.11 18.35 2.68
CA LEU A 7 18.26 19.57 1.89
C LEU A 7 16.88 19.99 1.37
N GLU A 8 16.51 21.23 1.63
CA GLU A 8 15.30 21.89 1.14
C GLU A 8 15.67 22.95 0.09
N ASP A 9 14.90 23.01 -0.99
CA ASP A 9 15.11 23.96 -2.08
C ASP A 9 15.02 25.41 -1.58
N GLY A 10 16.03 26.22 -1.91
CA GLY A 10 16.07 27.65 -1.58
C GLY A 10 16.60 27.99 -0.18
N LEU A 11 16.98 27.00 0.63
CA LEU A 11 17.65 27.22 1.93
C LEU A 11 19.17 27.04 1.82
N GLY A 12 19.91 27.92 2.49
CA GLY A 12 21.37 27.85 2.58
C GLY A 12 21.81 26.97 3.76
N TYR A 13 22.80 26.11 3.53
CA TYR A 13 23.37 25.22 4.54
C TYR A 13 24.87 25.48 4.66
N GLU A 14 25.38 25.56 5.90
CA GLU A 14 26.81 25.57 6.16
C GLU A 14 27.25 24.17 6.61
N ILE A 15 28.25 23.59 5.96
CA ILE A 15 28.83 22.29 6.32
C ILE A 15 30.27 22.51 6.77
N VAL A 16 30.61 22.00 7.95
CA VAL A 16 31.96 22.05 8.52
C VAL A 16 32.51 20.64 8.66
N SER A 17 33.67 20.43 8.06
CA SER A 17 34.47 19.23 8.21
C SER A 17 35.71 19.56 9.03
N SER A 18 35.91 18.88 10.16
CA SER A 18 37.09 19.03 11.02
C SER A 18 37.92 17.75 11.07
N LEU A 19 39.24 17.91 11.19
CA LEU A 19 40.20 16.84 11.34
C LEU A 19 41.07 17.12 12.56
N SER A 20 41.19 16.18 13.49
CA SER A 20 41.97 16.34 14.74
C SER A 20 42.78 15.09 15.08
N PRO A 21 43.92 15.23 15.79
CA PRO A 21 44.69 14.07 16.27
C PRO A 21 43.88 13.25 17.28
N ASN A 22 43.90 11.92 17.18
CA ASN A 22 43.24 11.04 18.16
C ASN A 22 44.05 10.98 19.47
N PRO A 23 43.49 11.37 20.64
CA PRO A 23 44.22 11.37 21.91
C PRO A 23 44.49 9.97 22.49
N SER A 24 43.92 8.92 21.91
CA SER A 24 43.87 7.56 22.47
C SER A 24 44.88 6.58 21.83
N ASP A 25 45.49 6.96 20.70
CA ASP A 25 46.21 6.02 19.83
C ASP A 25 47.66 6.48 19.56
N SER A 26 48.59 5.53 19.63
CA SER A 26 50.02 5.73 19.37
C SER A 26 50.39 5.68 17.88
N GLN A 27 49.41 5.36 17.01
CA GLN A 27 49.55 5.40 15.56
C GLN A 27 48.96 6.70 14.99
N GLU A 28 49.51 7.18 13.85
CA GLU A 28 49.17 8.42 13.14
C GLU A 28 47.72 8.47 12.57
N ALA A 29 46.71 8.10 13.36
CA ALA A 29 45.31 8.18 13.02
C ALA A 29 44.75 9.58 13.34
N MET A 30 44.02 10.17 12.40
CA MET A 30 43.29 11.41 12.61
C MET A 30 41.80 11.12 12.72
N GLU A 31 41.11 11.78 13.64
CA GLU A 31 39.66 11.76 13.75
C GLU A 31 39.06 12.83 12.83
N PHE A 32 38.08 12.46 12.00
CA PHE A 32 37.31 13.40 11.21
C PHE A 32 35.88 13.52 11.76
N GLN A 33 35.30 14.71 11.64
CA GLN A 33 33.92 15.00 12.03
C GLN A 33 33.27 15.93 11.00
N ILE A 34 32.04 15.63 10.59
CA ILE A 34 31.25 16.42 9.64
C ILE A 34 29.97 16.90 10.34
N ARG A 35 29.78 18.22 10.37
CA ARG A 35 28.63 18.90 10.98
C ARG A 35 27.98 19.85 9.98
N SER A 36 26.70 20.14 10.12
CA SER A 36 26.06 21.27 9.44
C SER A 36 25.43 22.22 10.44
N TRP A 37 25.25 23.46 10.01
CA TRP A 37 24.48 24.47 10.74
C TRP A 37 23.28 24.91 9.90
N GLU A 38 22.12 24.94 10.56
CA GLU A 38 20.87 25.48 10.03
C GLU A 38 20.24 26.39 11.10
N GLU A 39 19.73 27.56 10.70
CA GLU A 39 19.20 28.59 11.60
C GLU A 39 18.13 28.08 12.58
N LYS A 40 17.30 27.11 12.17
CA LYS A 40 16.23 26.54 13.01
C LYS A 40 16.67 25.40 13.93
N ARG A 41 17.78 24.72 13.62
CA ARG A 41 18.18 23.46 14.28
C ARG A 41 19.53 23.54 15.00
N GLY A 42 20.32 24.58 14.75
CA GLY A 42 21.67 24.73 15.28
C GLY A 42 22.66 23.77 14.61
N TRP A 43 23.75 23.45 15.31
CA TRP A 43 24.77 22.51 14.82
C TRP A 43 24.28 21.06 14.93
N LEU A 44 24.28 20.34 13.81
CA LEU A 44 23.96 18.92 13.73
C LEU A 44 25.19 18.13 13.27
N GLU A 45 25.50 17.03 13.94
CA GLU A 45 26.55 16.09 13.52
C GLU A 45 25.99 15.04 12.57
N HIS A 46 26.67 14.82 11.44
CA HIS A 46 26.24 13.89 10.41
C HIS A 46 27.13 12.65 10.30
N CYS A 47 28.43 12.80 10.49
CA CYS A 47 29.37 11.70 10.36
C CYS A 47 30.62 11.96 11.21
N ARG A 48 31.19 10.88 11.77
CA ARG A 48 32.49 10.90 12.44
C ARG A 48 33.22 9.59 12.17
N GLY A 49 34.54 9.61 12.20
CA GLY A 49 35.34 8.40 12.04
C GLY A 49 36.83 8.66 12.13
N LEU A 50 37.61 7.62 11.85
CA LEU A 50 39.07 7.68 11.84
C LEU A 50 39.56 7.57 10.40
N ILE A 51 40.59 8.35 10.06
CA ILE A 51 41.31 8.27 8.80
C ILE A 51 42.79 8.00 9.08
N VAL A 52 43.37 7.08 8.30
CA VAL A 52 44.76 6.66 8.43
C VAL A 52 45.38 6.58 7.03
N THR A 53 46.58 7.11 6.87
CA THR A 53 47.38 6.99 5.64
C THR A 53 48.58 6.07 5.91
N ASN A 54 48.37 4.74 5.97
CA ASN A 54 49.44 3.79 6.29
C ASN A 54 49.61 2.73 5.18
N GLU A 55 50.71 2.83 4.42
CA GLU A 55 51.05 1.94 3.31
C GLU A 55 51.18 0.45 3.72
N THR A 56 51.67 0.15 4.93
CA THR A 56 51.88 -1.23 5.38
C THR A 56 50.59 -1.98 5.70
N ARG A 57 49.58 -1.30 6.24
CA ARG A 57 48.25 -1.86 6.52
C ARG A 57 47.44 -2.06 5.23
N CYS A 58 47.62 -1.18 4.25
CA CYS A 58 47.07 -1.35 2.90
C CYS A 58 47.59 -2.64 2.23
N GLN A 59 48.87 -2.97 2.41
CA GLN A 59 49.46 -4.20 1.86
C GLN A 59 49.00 -5.49 2.57
N SER A 60 48.64 -5.44 3.86
CA SER A 60 48.12 -6.63 4.57
C SER A 60 46.66 -6.93 4.20
N LEU A 61 45.83 -5.90 4.00
CA LEU A 61 44.44 -6.03 3.54
C LEU A 61 44.37 -6.60 2.11
N LEU A 62 45.24 -6.13 1.21
CA LEU A 62 45.39 -6.69 -0.15
C LEU A 62 45.76 -8.18 -0.13
N LYS A 63 46.48 -8.66 0.90
CA LYS A 63 46.84 -10.08 1.04
C LYS A 63 45.71 -10.94 1.59
N SER A 64 44.83 -10.44 2.46
CA SER A 64 43.69 -11.21 2.98
C SER A 64 42.57 -11.39 1.95
N CYS A 65 42.38 -10.42 1.06
CA CYS A 65 41.33 -10.47 0.04
C CYS A 65 41.70 -11.30 -1.21
N ASN A 66 42.98 -11.62 -1.43
CA ASN A 66 43.44 -12.44 -2.58
C ASN A 66 42.85 -13.87 -2.62
N GLY A 67 42.23 -14.35 -1.53
CA GLY A 67 41.52 -15.64 -1.50
C GLY A 67 40.17 -15.63 -2.23
N HIS A 68 39.53 -14.48 -2.41
CA HIS A 68 38.19 -14.35 -3.04
C HIS A 68 38.27 -14.15 -4.56
N THR A 69 39.35 -13.55 -5.07
CA THR A 69 39.58 -13.28 -6.50
C THR A 69 39.62 -14.56 -7.35
N THR A 70 40.01 -15.68 -6.76
CA THR A 70 40.05 -17.01 -7.41
C THR A 70 38.66 -17.65 -7.57
N GLN A 71 37.65 -17.25 -6.79
CA GLN A 71 36.27 -17.72 -6.94
C GLN A 71 35.51 -16.94 -8.02
N VAL A 72 35.66 -15.61 -8.10
CA VAL A 72 34.96 -14.77 -9.09
C VAL A 72 35.39 -15.08 -10.53
N SER A 73 36.67 -15.37 -10.75
CA SER A 73 37.19 -15.83 -12.05
C SER A 73 36.70 -17.24 -12.47
N SER A 74 36.20 -18.04 -11.52
CA SER A 74 35.58 -19.35 -11.80
C SER A 74 34.06 -19.27 -12.06
N LEU A 75 33.41 -18.16 -11.67
CA LEU A 75 31.98 -17.92 -11.89
C LEU A 75 31.68 -17.53 -13.34
N ASP A 76 32.58 -16.82 -14.03
CA ASP A 76 32.45 -16.54 -15.48
C ASP A 76 32.47 -17.83 -16.36
N ASN A 77 32.88 -18.98 -15.80
CA ASN A 77 33.02 -20.24 -16.52
C ASN A 77 32.13 -21.40 -16.01
N SER A 78 31.27 -21.19 -15.02
CA SER A 78 30.38 -22.26 -14.51
C SER A 78 28.90 -21.92 -14.75
N GLN A 79 28.20 -22.82 -15.43
CA GLN A 79 26.75 -22.77 -15.72
C GLN A 79 25.89 -22.91 -14.45
N GLY A 80 25.98 -21.95 -13.53
CA GLY A 80 25.23 -21.92 -12.27
C GLY A 80 24.34 -20.69 -12.16
N SER A 81 23.09 -20.79 -12.62
CA SER A 81 21.95 -19.91 -12.23
C SER A 81 22.17 -18.38 -12.37
N GLU A 82 22.32 -17.85 -13.59
CA GLU A 82 22.34 -16.39 -13.79
C GLU A 82 21.04 -15.86 -14.39
N ARG A 83 20.22 -15.22 -13.54
CA ARG A 83 19.13 -14.35 -14.00
C ARG A 83 19.71 -12.95 -14.22
N ARG A 84 19.89 -12.55 -15.48
CA ARG A 84 20.41 -11.22 -15.82
C ARG A 84 19.35 -10.14 -15.54
N ILE A 85 19.70 -9.15 -14.71
CA ILE A 85 18.78 -8.07 -14.31
C ILE A 85 19.14 -6.80 -15.07
N SER A 86 18.12 -6.13 -15.65
CA SER A 86 18.33 -4.89 -16.39
C SER A 86 18.42 -3.66 -15.47
N LYS A 87 19.05 -2.58 -15.94
CA LYS A 87 19.09 -1.28 -15.24
C LYS A 87 17.68 -0.80 -14.86
N ALA A 88 16.71 -0.96 -15.76
CA ALA A 88 15.33 -0.54 -15.52
C ALA A 88 14.67 -1.37 -14.40
N GLN A 89 14.94 -2.68 -14.35
CA GLN A 89 14.43 -3.55 -13.29
C GLN A 89 15.02 -3.19 -11.92
N LEU A 90 16.34 -2.97 -11.86
CA LEU A 90 17.05 -2.53 -10.64
C LEU A 90 16.39 -1.30 -10.02
N TYR A 91 16.24 -0.22 -10.79
CA TYR A 91 15.67 1.03 -10.25
C TYR A 91 14.16 0.97 -10.02
N THR A 92 13.43 0.12 -10.76
CA THR A 92 12.00 -0.13 -10.49
C THR A 92 11.81 -0.78 -9.12
N GLU A 93 12.65 -1.77 -8.76
CA GLU A 93 12.62 -2.41 -7.45
C GLU A 93 13.01 -1.43 -6.33
N LEU A 94 14.05 -0.61 -6.52
CA LEU A 94 14.45 0.41 -5.54
C LEU A 94 13.33 1.44 -5.29
N ILE A 95 12.62 1.88 -6.33
CA ILE A 95 11.47 2.81 -6.23
C ILE A 95 10.32 2.22 -5.42
N GLN A 96 10.02 0.94 -5.61
CA GLN A 96 8.97 0.25 -4.84
C GLN A 96 9.25 0.25 -3.33
N HIS A 97 10.52 0.34 -2.94
CA HIS A 97 10.98 0.34 -1.54
C HIS A 97 11.31 1.73 -1.01
N GLY A 98 10.92 2.80 -1.72
CA GLY A 98 11.01 4.19 -1.26
C GLY A 98 12.23 4.97 -1.73
N TRP A 99 13.09 4.40 -2.58
CA TRP A 99 14.30 5.06 -3.09
C TRP A 99 14.07 5.65 -4.46
N ARG A 100 14.27 6.96 -4.61
CA ARG A 100 14.16 7.64 -5.90
C ARG A 100 15.48 8.28 -6.25
N TYR A 101 16.10 7.78 -7.31
CA TYR A 101 17.32 8.35 -7.87
C TYR A 101 16.98 9.13 -9.15
N PRO A 102 17.46 10.39 -9.31
CA PRO A 102 17.34 11.10 -10.58
C PRO A 102 18.10 10.33 -11.67
N GLU A 103 17.73 10.50 -12.94
CA GLU A 103 18.38 9.79 -14.06
C GLU A 103 19.90 9.97 -14.08
N SER A 104 20.40 11.14 -13.64
CA SER A 104 21.81 11.48 -13.48
C SER A 104 22.54 10.77 -12.34
N MET A 105 21.85 9.98 -11.52
CA MET A 105 22.44 9.13 -10.47
C MET A 105 22.15 7.65 -10.70
N GLN A 106 21.57 7.30 -11.85
CA GLN A 106 21.25 5.94 -12.23
C GLN A 106 22.39 5.32 -13.07
N HIS A 107 23.55 5.07 -12.49
CA HIS A 107 24.79 4.79 -13.25
C HIS A 107 25.51 3.46 -12.94
N PRO A 108 24.87 2.28 -13.02
CA PRO A 108 25.63 1.03 -12.89
C PRO A 108 26.52 0.73 -14.13
N ARG A 109 26.74 1.70 -15.04
CA ARG A 109 27.59 1.52 -16.23
C ARG A 109 28.53 2.67 -16.61
N HIS A 110 28.30 3.92 -16.19
CA HIS A 110 29.15 5.06 -16.57
C HIS A 110 29.14 6.15 -15.50
N ALA A 111 30.27 6.35 -14.81
CA ALA A 111 30.54 7.55 -14.01
C ALA A 111 31.47 8.46 -14.81
N PHE A 112 31.15 9.75 -14.92
CA PHE A 112 32.02 10.73 -15.58
C PHE A 112 32.92 11.41 -14.55
N ARG A 113 34.17 11.68 -14.94
CA ARG A 113 35.06 12.56 -14.20
C ARG A 113 34.61 14.01 -14.45
N ASP A 114 34.28 14.75 -13.41
CA ASP A 114 34.14 16.20 -13.49
C ASP A 114 35.53 16.84 -13.34
N ASP A 115 35.99 17.53 -14.38
CA ASP A 115 37.29 18.24 -14.36
C ASP A 115 37.30 19.46 -13.42
N LYS A 116 36.15 19.80 -12.81
CA LYS A 116 35.99 20.97 -11.94
C LYS A 116 36.15 20.68 -10.44
N THR A 117 36.22 19.41 -10.01
CA THR A 117 36.37 19.06 -8.58
C THR A 117 37.57 18.13 -8.33
N PRO A 118 38.50 18.48 -7.41
CA PRO A 118 39.70 17.69 -7.15
C PRO A 118 39.41 16.52 -6.19
N SER A 119 38.44 15.67 -6.52
CA SER A 119 38.14 14.46 -5.73
C SER A 119 38.89 13.25 -6.28
N ALA A 120 39.48 12.43 -5.41
CA ALA A 120 40.11 11.17 -5.78
C ALA A 120 39.09 10.11 -6.24
N VAL A 121 37.83 10.22 -5.80
CA VAL A 121 36.70 9.35 -6.18
C VAL A 121 35.42 10.19 -6.26
N HIS A 122 34.65 10.04 -7.33
CA HIS A 122 33.39 10.76 -7.48
C HIS A 122 32.33 10.20 -6.51
N THR A 123 31.53 11.07 -5.88
CA THR A 123 30.49 10.66 -4.91
C THR A 123 29.47 9.69 -5.52
N GLU A 124 29.16 9.85 -6.81
CA GLU A 124 28.25 8.95 -7.54
C GLU A 124 28.80 7.52 -7.67
N ALA A 125 30.12 7.34 -7.74
CA ALA A 125 30.72 6.01 -7.82
C ALA A 125 30.57 5.25 -6.50
N VAL A 126 30.72 5.95 -5.37
CA VAL A 126 30.48 5.40 -4.02
C VAL A 126 29.00 5.09 -3.84
N GLU A 127 28.11 5.98 -4.28
CA GLU A 127 26.67 5.77 -4.20
C GLU A 127 26.21 4.58 -5.06
N ALA A 128 26.78 4.37 -6.24
CA ALA A 128 26.46 3.21 -7.07
C ALA A 128 26.77 1.87 -6.36
N LEU A 129 27.84 1.79 -5.56
CA LEU A 129 28.18 0.62 -4.75
C LEU A 129 27.14 0.37 -3.65
N LEU A 130 26.66 1.45 -3.01
CA LEU A 130 25.60 1.38 -2.01
C LEU A 130 24.26 0.94 -2.64
N GLN A 131 23.92 1.45 -3.82
CA GLN A 131 22.72 1.06 -4.57
C GLN A 131 22.68 -0.44 -4.89
N LEU A 132 23.82 -1.03 -5.32
CA LEU A 132 23.93 -2.46 -5.59
C LEU A 132 23.75 -3.31 -4.31
N SER A 133 24.29 -2.83 -3.20
CA SER A 133 24.14 -3.48 -1.89
C SER A 133 22.68 -3.45 -1.41
N LEU A 134 22.01 -2.31 -1.54
CA LEU A 134 20.58 -2.14 -1.24
C LEU A 134 19.71 -3.08 -2.08
N PHE A 135 20.05 -3.22 -3.37
CA PHE A 135 19.36 -4.13 -4.26
C PHE A 135 19.55 -5.60 -3.87
N ALA A 136 20.79 -6.02 -3.60
CA ALA A 136 21.10 -7.39 -3.18
C ALA A 136 20.35 -7.78 -1.89
N LEU A 137 20.20 -6.84 -0.95
CA LEU A 137 19.44 -7.03 0.28
C LEU A 137 17.93 -7.19 0.05
N ASN A 138 17.35 -6.45 -0.90
CA ASN A 138 15.93 -6.53 -1.24
C ASN A 138 15.57 -7.80 -2.01
N HIS A 139 16.42 -8.21 -2.97
CA HIS A 139 16.10 -9.30 -3.90
C HIS A 139 15.97 -10.68 -3.22
N ARG A 140 16.53 -10.85 -2.01
CA ARG A 140 16.42 -12.09 -1.22
C ARG A 140 15.24 -12.11 -0.23
N GLY A 141 14.35 -11.11 -0.25
CA GLY A 141 13.12 -11.10 0.57
C GLY A 141 13.32 -10.74 2.05
N ASN A 142 14.47 -10.16 2.41
CA ASN A 142 14.91 -10.01 3.81
C ASN A 142 14.65 -8.63 4.45
N LEU A 143 14.03 -7.67 3.75
CA LEU A 143 13.78 -6.32 4.26
C LEU A 143 12.28 -6.00 4.42
N PRO A 144 11.83 -5.43 5.57
CA PRO A 144 10.48 -4.89 5.71
C PRO A 144 10.29 -3.62 4.85
N VAL A 145 9.03 -3.25 4.64
CA VAL A 145 8.46 -2.23 3.72
C VAL A 145 9.07 -0.79 3.82
N ALA A 146 10.00 -0.53 4.73
CA ALA A 146 10.59 0.80 4.94
C ALA A 146 11.93 0.99 4.17
N PRO A 147 12.24 2.20 3.66
CA PRO A 147 13.54 2.50 3.04
C PRO A 147 14.68 2.40 4.07
N HIS A 148 15.84 1.82 3.72
CA HIS A 148 16.94 1.52 4.65
C HIS A 148 18.25 2.29 4.36
N VAL A 149 18.60 3.35 5.09
CA VAL A 149 19.82 4.13 4.82
C VAL A 149 21.09 3.50 5.41
N PRO A 150 22.26 3.65 4.75
CA PRO A 150 23.53 3.24 5.34
C PRO A 150 23.80 4.02 6.63
N PHE A 151 24.18 3.32 7.69
CA PHE A 151 24.36 3.88 9.04
C PHE A 151 25.79 3.74 9.56
N TYR A 152 26.48 2.65 9.20
CA TYR A 152 27.83 2.38 9.70
C TYR A 152 28.64 1.61 8.66
N ILE A 153 29.91 1.97 8.53
CA ILE A 153 30.90 1.26 7.73
C ILE A 153 32.06 0.95 8.68
N GLN A 154 32.44 -0.32 8.79
CA GLN A 154 33.51 -0.73 9.68
C GLN A 154 34.87 -0.29 9.13
N GLU A 155 35.15 -0.62 7.86
CA GLU A 155 36.32 -0.13 7.15
C GLU A 155 35.97 0.23 5.70
N LEU A 156 36.55 1.34 5.23
CA LEU A 156 36.41 1.85 3.87
C LEU A 156 37.79 2.07 3.28
N PHE A 157 38.11 1.38 2.18
CA PHE A 157 39.41 1.44 1.53
C PHE A 157 39.30 1.98 0.10
N PHE A 158 40.26 2.84 -0.28
CA PHE A 158 40.38 3.40 -1.62
C PHE A 158 41.80 3.24 -2.18
N ASN A 159 41.91 2.67 -3.38
CA ASN A 159 43.15 2.66 -4.14
C ASN A 159 43.21 3.84 -5.11
N ALA A 160 43.73 4.97 -4.63
CA ALA A 160 43.78 6.22 -5.42
C ALA A 160 44.56 6.08 -6.74
N GLN A 161 45.63 5.26 -6.78
CA GLN A 161 46.44 5.07 -7.99
C GLN A 161 45.68 4.33 -9.09
N MET A 162 44.80 3.38 -8.72
CA MET A 162 43.98 2.68 -9.69
C MET A 162 42.80 3.54 -10.18
N LEU A 163 42.16 4.25 -9.26
CA LEU A 163 40.98 5.09 -9.55
C LEU A 163 41.31 6.32 -10.42
N GLN A 164 42.59 6.70 -10.53
CA GLN A 164 43.07 7.77 -11.42
C GLN A 164 43.17 7.36 -12.91
N LYS A 165 43.02 6.08 -13.26
CA LYS A 165 43.09 5.61 -14.66
C LYS A 165 41.75 5.85 -15.39
N ILE A 166 41.81 6.59 -16.50
CA ILE A 166 40.66 7.23 -17.20
C ILE A 166 39.61 6.24 -17.78
N ASP A 167 39.89 4.94 -17.86
CA ASP A 167 39.01 3.97 -18.57
C ASP A 167 38.80 2.65 -17.79
N THR A 168 38.91 2.71 -16.46
CA THR A 168 38.86 1.50 -15.62
C THR A 168 37.41 1.07 -15.40
N LYS A 169 36.96 0.04 -16.11
CA LYS A 169 35.71 -0.67 -15.76
C LYS A 169 35.95 -1.47 -14.48
N LEU A 170 35.04 -1.43 -13.53
CA LEU A 170 35.14 -2.23 -12.31
C LEU A 170 34.10 -3.35 -12.31
N ILE A 171 34.51 -4.54 -11.91
CA ILE A 171 33.60 -5.64 -11.57
C ILE A 171 33.31 -5.49 -10.08
N VAL A 172 32.03 -5.47 -9.70
CA VAL A 172 31.61 -5.32 -8.31
C VAL A 172 31.02 -6.63 -7.83
N SER A 173 31.51 -7.14 -6.71
CA SER A 173 30.90 -8.24 -5.96
C SER A 173 30.30 -7.70 -4.67
N THR A 174 29.09 -8.16 -4.36
CA THR A 174 28.40 -7.84 -3.10
C THR A 174 28.07 -9.16 -2.39
N GLU A 175 28.65 -9.36 -1.22
CA GLU A 175 28.33 -10.49 -0.35
C GLU A 175 27.42 -10.02 0.79
N THR A 176 26.45 -10.87 1.14
CA THR A 176 25.50 -10.66 2.24
C THR A 176 25.38 -11.96 3.02
N ASN A 177 25.43 -11.90 4.35
CA ASN A 177 25.36 -13.10 5.18
C ASN A 177 23.93 -13.68 5.25
N ASP A 178 23.82 -15.01 5.15
CA ASP A 178 22.60 -15.77 4.86
C ASP A 178 21.73 -16.13 6.10
N HIS A 179 21.97 -15.53 7.26
CA HIS A 179 21.24 -15.93 8.46
C HIS A 179 19.93 -15.16 8.65
N LEU A 180 18.83 -15.91 8.48
CA LEU A 180 17.54 -15.69 9.12
C LEU A 180 17.76 -15.37 10.59
N GLU A 181 17.84 -14.08 10.93
CA GLU A 181 17.43 -13.45 12.20
C GLU A 181 18.11 -12.08 12.39
N ARG A 182 17.34 -11.01 12.14
CA ARG A 182 17.19 -9.83 13.02
C ARG A 182 18.48 -9.27 13.69
N ARG A 183 19.56 -9.15 12.91
CA ARG A 183 20.77 -8.37 13.25
C ARG A 183 20.99 -7.28 12.19
N PRO A 184 21.81 -6.23 12.44
CA PRO A 184 22.21 -5.30 11.39
C PRO A 184 22.76 -6.09 10.21
N LEU A 185 22.17 -5.90 9.03
CA LEU A 185 22.58 -6.61 7.82
C LEU A 185 24.01 -6.20 7.49
N HIS A 186 24.93 -7.16 7.55
CA HIS A 186 26.31 -6.97 7.15
C HIS A 186 26.41 -7.24 5.66
N SER A 187 26.77 -6.20 4.91
CA SER A 187 27.17 -6.33 3.51
C SER A 187 28.65 -6.03 3.37
N GLN A 188 29.31 -6.76 2.49
CA GLN A 188 30.66 -6.48 2.04
C GLN A 188 30.61 -6.20 0.55
N VAL A 189 31.25 -5.10 0.15
CA VAL A 189 31.33 -4.69 -1.25
C VAL A 189 32.78 -4.64 -1.66
N GLU A 190 33.11 -5.34 -2.73
CA GLU A 190 34.44 -5.37 -3.30
C GLU A 190 34.39 -5.04 -4.79
N SER A 191 35.32 -4.19 -5.24
CA SER A 191 35.43 -3.81 -6.64
C SER A 191 36.82 -4.12 -7.20
N PHE A 192 36.85 -4.72 -8.38
CA PHE A 192 38.05 -5.30 -9.00
C PHE A 192 38.26 -4.81 -10.44
N GLU A 193 39.52 -4.82 -10.88
CA GLU A 193 39.86 -4.61 -12.29
C GLU A 193 39.50 -5.86 -13.14
N PRO A 194 38.96 -5.73 -14.36
CA PRO A 194 38.46 -6.85 -15.16
C PRO A 194 39.59 -7.69 -15.79
N SER A 195 40.82 -7.18 -15.79
CA SER A 195 41.98 -7.75 -16.49
C SER A 195 42.61 -8.98 -15.80
N GLY A 196 41.98 -9.51 -14.73
CA GLY A 196 42.36 -10.77 -14.09
C GLY A 196 43.58 -10.69 -13.15
N LEU A 197 44.13 -9.50 -12.91
CA LEU A 197 45.29 -9.27 -12.01
C LEU A 197 44.91 -9.01 -10.54
N GLY A 198 43.61 -9.00 -10.20
CA GLY A 198 43.15 -9.02 -8.80
C GLY A 198 43.43 -7.78 -7.95
N SER A 199 43.72 -6.64 -8.57
CA SER A 199 43.85 -5.35 -7.89
C SER A 199 42.49 -4.84 -7.40
N LEU A 200 42.32 -4.73 -6.07
CA LEU A 200 41.15 -4.10 -5.44
C LEU A 200 41.16 -2.58 -5.64
N ALA A 201 40.02 -2.01 -6.06
CA ALA A 201 39.84 -0.57 -6.26
C ALA A 201 39.26 0.10 -5.01
N ILE A 202 38.12 -0.45 -4.56
CA ILE A 202 37.30 0.06 -3.45
C ILE A 202 36.78 -1.15 -2.69
N THR A 203 36.91 -1.12 -1.37
CA THR A 203 36.37 -2.13 -0.46
C THR A 203 35.57 -1.45 0.65
N MET A 204 34.35 -1.94 0.88
CA MET A 204 33.51 -1.57 2.02
C MET A 204 33.27 -2.82 2.85
N THR A 205 33.82 -2.88 4.07
CA THR A 205 33.58 -3.99 5.00
C THR A 205 32.69 -3.56 6.15
N GLY A 206 31.85 -4.49 6.61
CA GLY A 206 30.96 -4.25 7.74
C GLY A 206 29.93 -3.14 7.50
N LEU A 207 29.48 -2.94 6.24
CA LEU A 207 28.43 -1.98 5.89
C LEU A 207 27.11 -2.42 6.53
N LYS A 208 26.52 -1.53 7.33
CA LYS A 208 25.23 -1.73 8.02
C LYS A 208 24.19 -0.73 7.53
N PHE A 209 22.99 -1.22 7.25
CA PHE A 209 21.83 -0.41 6.87
C PHE A 209 20.82 -0.29 8.00
N PHE A 210 20.06 0.80 8.01
CA PHE A 210 19.09 1.14 9.05
C PHE A 210 17.79 1.69 8.46
N PRO A 211 16.60 1.23 8.87
CA PRO A 211 15.32 1.71 8.33
C PRO A 211 15.04 3.19 8.66
N VAL A 212 14.60 3.95 7.66
CA VAL A 212 14.09 5.32 7.76
C VAL A 212 12.57 5.25 7.94
N ILE A 213 12.12 5.75 9.09
CA ILE A 213 10.69 5.88 9.42
C ILE A 213 10.27 7.29 9.00
N ALA A 214 9.58 7.43 7.87
CA ALA A 214 9.06 8.71 7.41
C ALA A 214 7.94 9.22 8.34
N ALA A 215 7.99 10.50 8.73
CA ALA A 215 6.84 11.17 9.33
C ALA A 215 5.78 11.41 8.26
N VAL A 216 4.54 10.94 8.48
CA VAL A 216 3.42 11.13 7.56
C VAL A 216 3.08 12.63 7.50
N PRO A 217 3.12 13.30 6.33
CA PRO A 217 2.77 14.71 6.24
C PRO A 217 1.29 14.92 6.54
N SER A 218 1.03 15.85 7.44
CA SER A 218 -0.30 16.32 7.84
C SER A 218 -0.90 17.28 6.80
N SER A 219 -1.29 16.80 5.61
CA SER A 219 -2.16 17.62 4.75
C SER A 219 -3.60 17.49 5.22
N GLU A 220 -4.24 18.58 5.63
CA GLU A 220 -5.60 18.55 6.23
C GLU A 220 -6.70 18.19 5.24
N ASN A 221 -6.45 18.24 3.92
CA ASN A 221 -7.47 17.95 2.92
C ASN A 221 -7.52 16.46 2.54
N PRO A 222 -8.71 15.81 2.60
CA PRO A 222 -8.87 14.44 2.15
C PRO A 222 -8.63 14.32 0.64
N LEU A 223 -8.02 13.21 0.23
CA LEU A 223 -7.80 12.87 -1.17
C LEU A 223 -9.15 12.77 -1.89
N ARG A 224 -9.34 13.53 -2.97
CA ARG A 224 -10.53 13.50 -3.82
C ARG A 224 -10.48 12.32 -4.78
N LEU A 225 -10.73 11.12 -4.27
CA LEU A 225 -10.46 9.87 -4.97
C LEU A 225 -11.73 9.13 -5.43
N CYS A 226 -12.73 9.05 -4.56
CA CYS A 226 -13.98 8.32 -4.73
C CYS A 226 -15.14 9.24 -5.17
N TYR A 227 -15.95 8.73 -6.08
CA TYR A 227 -17.09 9.39 -6.69
C TYR A 227 -18.29 8.45 -6.74
N LYS A 228 -19.49 9.02 -6.92
CA LYS A 228 -20.74 8.27 -7.02
C LYS A 228 -21.69 8.92 -8.01
N LEU A 229 -22.60 8.11 -8.56
CA LEU A 229 -23.72 8.57 -9.36
C LEU A 229 -24.84 9.11 -8.45
N GLN A 230 -25.40 10.25 -8.83
CA GLN A 230 -26.58 10.85 -8.23
C GLN A 230 -27.57 11.20 -9.35
N TRP A 231 -28.85 10.92 -9.14
CA TRP A 231 -29.90 11.23 -10.11
C TRP A 231 -30.57 12.54 -9.75
N GLU A 232 -30.88 13.35 -10.75
CA GLU A 232 -31.67 14.59 -10.61
C GLU A 232 -32.74 14.67 -11.70
N ALA A 233 -33.75 15.52 -11.52
CA ALA A 233 -34.81 15.70 -12.51
C ALA A 233 -34.26 16.28 -13.83
N ALA A 234 -34.73 15.78 -14.96
CA ALA A 234 -34.36 16.28 -16.29
C ALA A 234 -35.04 17.63 -16.57
N VAL A 235 -34.39 18.75 -16.23
CA VAL A 235 -34.91 20.10 -16.45
C VAL A 235 -34.57 20.60 -17.86
N SER A 236 -35.56 21.09 -18.61
CA SER A 236 -35.38 21.84 -19.86
C SER A 236 -35.14 23.33 -19.53
N HIS A 237 -34.03 23.89 -20.04
CA HIS A 237 -33.69 25.30 -19.87
C HIS A 237 -33.72 26.02 -21.22
N ASN A 238 -34.61 27.00 -21.39
CA ASN A 238 -34.45 27.99 -22.47
C ASN A 238 -33.38 29.04 -22.09
N GLU A 239 -32.85 29.77 -23.09
CA GLU A 239 -31.87 30.87 -22.95
C GLU A 239 -32.25 31.98 -21.93
N THR A 240 -33.49 31.99 -21.44
CA THR A 240 -34.03 32.93 -20.44
C THR A 240 -34.27 32.33 -19.04
N GLY A 241 -33.93 31.06 -18.79
CA GLY A 241 -33.95 30.46 -17.46
C GLY A 241 -35.33 30.08 -16.90
N GLN A 242 -36.39 30.02 -17.72
CA GLN A 242 -37.70 29.52 -17.30
C GLN A 242 -37.86 28.01 -17.52
N THR A 243 -38.43 27.31 -16.54
CA THR A 243 -38.78 25.88 -16.56
C THR A 243 -40.01 25.60 -17.43
N ILE A 244 -39.88 24.73 -18.44
CA ILE A 244 -40.99 24.32 -19.33
C ILE A 244 -41.39 22.87 -19.04
N HIS A 245 -42.65 22.64 -18.65
CA HIS A 245 -43.20 21.30 -18.33
C HIS A 245 -43.89 20.59 -19.51
N SER A 246 -43.62 20.91 -20.77
CA SER A 246 -44.33 20.28 -21.91
C SER A 246 -43.50 20.20 -23.20
N PRO A 247 -43.60 19.11 -23.99
CA PRO A 247 -42.98 19.03 -25.31
C PRO A 247 -43.81 19.87 -26.28
N ARG A 248 -43.31 21.04 -26.69
CA ARG A 248 -43.96 21.91 -27.68
C ARG A 248 -43.06 22.25 -28.87
N HIS A 249 -42.09 21.39 -29.18
CA HIS A 249 -41.34 21.52 -30.44
C HIS A 249 -41.76 20.41 -31.40
N PRO A 250 -42.32 20.74 -32.58
CA PRO A 250 -42.52 19.75 -33.63
C PRO A 250 -41.15 19.17 -34.02
N ILE A 251 -41.07 17.86 -34.21
CA ILE A 251 -39.87 17.17 -34.71
C ILE A 251 -39.78 17.50 -36.21
N SER A 252 -39.33 18.71 -36.53
CA SER A 252 -39.25 19.22 -37.90
C SER A 252 -37.88 18.89 -38.49
N ASN A 253 -37.83 17.82 -39.28
CA ASN A 253 -36.75 17.59 -40.25
C ASN A 253 -37.34 16.78 -41.42
N ASP A 254 -37.83 17.47 -42.44
CA ASP A 254 -38.70 16.94 -43.52
C ASP A 254 -38.07 15.85 -44.42
N ALA A 255 -36.86 15.38 -44.12
CA ALA A 255 -36.09 14.43 -44.94
C ALA A 255 -35.64 13.14 -44.24
N VAL A 256 -35.82 12.98 -42.91
CA VAL A 256 -35.21 11.87 -42.13
C VAL A 256 -36.28 10.97 -41.52
N GLY A 257 -36.45 9.73 -41.99
CA GLY A 257 -37.44 8.78 -41.44
C GLY A 257 -37.08 8.22 -40.05
N ILE A 258 -38.07 7.74 -39.30
CA ILE A 258 -37.91 7.07 -37.99
C ILE A 258 -38.03 5.55 -38.15
N LEU A 259 -37.08 4.82 -37.58
CA LEU A 259 -37.03 3.36 -37.58
C LEU A 259 -37.14 2.84 -36.14
N ILE A 260 -38.22 2.15 -35.82
CA ILE A 260 -38.39 1.43 -34.55
C ILE A 260 -37.85 0.02 -34.73
N ILE A 261 -36.81 -0.31 -33.97
CA ILE A 261 -36.15 -1.61 -34.02
C ILE A 261 -36.56 -2.39 -32.77
N SER A 262 -37.30 -3.49 -32.94
CA SER A 262 -37.75 -4.34 -31.84
C SER A 262 -38.01 -5.78 -32.28
N GLU A 263 -37.79 -6.73 -31.37
CA GLU A 263 -38.19 -8.13 -31.55
C GLU A 263 -39.65 -8.39 -31.15
N TRP A 264 -40.30 -7.43 -30.48
CA TRP A 264 -41.70 -7.56 -30.12
C TRP A 264 -42.60 -7.38 -31.35
N SER A 265 -43.75 -8.06 -31.34
CA SER A 265 -44.75 -7.88 -32.38
C SER A 265 -45.25 -6.43 -32.43
N ARG A 266 -45.67 -5.97 -33.60
CA ARG A 266 -46.28 -4.64 -33.77
C ARG A 266 -47.52 -4.41 -32.88
N ASN A 267 -48.15 -5.48 -32.38
CA ASN A 267 -49.28 -5.46 -31.46
C ASN A 267 -48.87 -5.30 -29.98
N ASN A 268 -47.58 -5.17 -29.66
CA ASN A 268 -47.13 -4.85 -28.31
C ASN A 268 -47.68 -3.48 -27.90
N SER A 269 -48.23 -3.37 -26.69
CA SER A 269 -48.92 -2.15 -26.22
C SER A 269 -48.03 -0.92 -26.23
N LEU A 270 -46.73 -1.06 -25.90
CA LEU A 270 -45.78 0.05 -25.93
C LEU A 270 -45.44 0.47 -27.37
N ILE A 271 -45.26 -0.50 -28.28
CA ILE A 271 -44.98 -0.20 -29.71
C ILE A 271 -46.19 0.47 -30.36
N SER A 272 -47.40 -0.05 -30.13
CA SER A 272 -48.63 0.55 -30.68
C SER A 272 -48.80 1.98 -30.18
N SER A 273 -48.68 2.19 -28.86
CA SER A 273 -48.78 3.53 -28.26
C SER A 273 -47.70 4.48 -28.79
N LEU A 274 -46.46 4.00 -28.97
CA LEU A 274 -45.38 4.80 -29.52
C LEU A 274 -45.61 5.18 -30.99
N ILE A 275 -46.14 4.27 -31.81
CA ILE A 275 -46.50 4.57 -33.20
C ILE A 275 -47.61 5.62 -33.25
N ASP A 276 -48.65 5.46 -32.43
CA ASP A 276 -49.76 6.42 -32.36
C ASP A 276 -49.24 7.81 -31.95
N ALA A 277 -48.39 7.86 -30.93
CA ALA A 277 -47.82 9.10 -30.45
C ALA A 277 -46.84 9.74 -31.46
N LEU A 278 -46.01 8.95 -32.15
CA LEU A 278 -45.13 9.46 -33.22
C LEU A 278 -45.93 9.99 -34.41
N THR A 279 -47.02 9.32 -34.81
CA THR A 279 -47.87 9.74 -35.94
C THR A 279 -48.53 11.09 -35.70
N ILE A 280 -48.77 11.45 -34.43
CA ILE A 280 -49.31 12.75 -34.04
C ILE A 280 -48.26 13.87 -34.10
N HIS A 281 -47.00 13.55 -33.80
CA HIS A 281 -45.94 14.55 -33.56
C HIS A 281 -44.86 14.62 -34.64
N PHE A 282 -44.87 13.72 -35.63
CA PHE A 282 -43.85 13.59 -36.67
C PHE A 282 -44.51 13.39 -38.05
N GLU A 283 -44.12 14.22 -39.02
CA GLU A 283 -44.72 14.24 -40.38
C GLU A 283 -43.98 13.34 -41.40
N GLY A 284 -42.95 12.58 -40.99
CA GLY A 284 -42.18 11.69 -41.86
C GLY A 284 -42.60 10.21 -41.79
N PHE A 285 -41.88 9.35 -42.52
CA PHE A 285 -42.15 7.90 -42.55
C PHE A 285 -41.69 7.20 -41.26
N ILE A 286 -42.55 6.34 -40.71
CA ILE A 286 -42.29 5.51 -39.54
C ILE A 286 -42.23 4.04 -39.98
N GLU A 287 -41.07 3.42 -39.79
CA GLU A 287 -40.83 2.01 -40.09
C GLU A 287 -40.70 1.22 -38.79
N VAL A 288 -41.18 -0.02 -38.79
CA VAL A 288 -40.95 -0.98 -37.70
C VAL A 288 -40.30 -2.21 -38.30
N ALA A 289 -39.11 -2.56 -37.84
CA ALA A 289 -38.36 -3.71 -38.33
C ALA A 289 -37.77 -4.52 -37.18
N ARG A 290 -37.57 -5.81 -37.42
CA ARG A 290 -36.76 -6.66 -36.53
C ARG A 290 -35.29 -6.25 -36.60
N PHE A 291 -34.53 -6.57 -35.57
CA PHE A 291 -33.15 -6.10 -35.47
C PHE A 291 -32.31 -6.50 -36.69
N ILE A 292 -32.38 -7.77 -37.11
CA ILE A 292 -31.60 -8.31 -38.24
C ILE A 292 -32.03 -7.78 -39.62
N GLU A 293 -33.27 -7.32 -39.76
CA GLU A 293 -33.87 -6.86 -41.02
C GLU A 293 -33.83 -5.34 -41.17
N ALA A 294 -33.52 -4.63 -40.08
CA ALA A 294 -33.53 -3.17 -40.02
C ALA A 294 -32.51 -2.53 -41.00
N ASP A 295 -32.96 -1.51 -41.74
CA ASP A 295 -32.07 -0.62 -42.50
C ASP A 295 -31.98 0.76 -41.86
N PRO A 296 -30.96 1.01 -41.01
CA PRO A 296 -30.81 2.23 -40.22
C PRO A 296 -30.26 3.41 -41.03
N THR A 297 -29.81 3.18 -42.27
CA THR A 297 -29.01 4.13 -43.05
C THR A 297 -29.72 5.48 -43.21
N GLY A 298 -29.17 6.52 -42.57
CA GLY A 298 -29.69 7.88 -42.64
C GLY A 298 -31.02 8.11 -41.90
N LYS A 299 -31.49 7.14 -41.11
CA LYS A 299 -32.73 7.22 -40.31
C LYS A 299 -32.45 7.50 -38.84
N ILE A 300 -33.47 7.92 -38.10
CA ILE A 300 -33.44 8.00 -36.63
C ILE A 300 -33.90 6.65 -36.08
N SER A 301 -33.01 5.95 -35.38
CA SER A 301 -33.29 4.60 -34.87
C SER A 301 -33.74 4.67 -33.40
N VAL A 302 -34.91 4.11 -33.10
CA VAL A 302 -35.40 3.87 -31.74
C VAL A 302 -35.31 2.37 -31.47
N VAL A 303 -34.35 1.97 -30.64
CA VAL A 303 -34.06 0.57 -30.35
C VAL A 303 -34.79 0.16 -29.07
N LEU A 304 -35.83 -0.66 -29.20
CA LEU A 304 -36.62 -1.24 -28.10
C LEU A 304 -36.19 -2.70 -27.92
N PHE A 305 -35.10 -2.89 -27.19
CA PHE A 305 -34.38 -4.16 -27.11
C PHE A 305 -33.85 -4.37 -25.68
N GLU A 306 -34.11 -5.54 -25.10
CA GLU A 306 -33.84 -5.81 -23.69
C GLU A 306 -32.36 -6.12 -23.39
N GLY A 307 -31.53 -6.32 -24.43
CA GLY A 307 -30.09 -6.45 -24.29
C GLY A 307 -29.60 -7.86 -23.94
N ASP A 308 -30.51 -8.83 -23.78
CA ASP A 308 -30.21 -10.27 -23.62
C ASP A 308 -29.34 -10.77 -24.79
N GLU A 309 -29.55 -10.24 -25.99
CA GLU A 309 -28.88 -10.66 -27.21
C GLU A 309 -27.45 -10.14 -27.33
N LEU A 310 -27.07 -9.13 -26.53
CA LEU A 310 -25.69 -8.64 -26.40
C LEU A 310 -24.83 -9.54 -25.51
N MET A 311 -25.41 -10.56 -24.87
CA MET A 311 -24.66 -11.49 -24.04
C MET A 311 -23.66 -12.32 -24.88
N PRO A 312 -22.52 -12.73 -24.29
CA PRO A 312 -21.52 -13.54 -25.00
C PRO A 312 -22.05 -14.88 -25.53
N SER A 313 -23.04 -15.46 -24.84
CA SER A 313 -23.70 -16.71 -25.21
C SER A 313 -24.62 -16.57 -26.41
N THR A 314 -25.28 -15.41 -26.56
CA THR A 314 -26.31 -15.15 -27.59
C THR A 314 -25.78 -14.45 -28.82
N LEU A 315 -24.78 -13.57 -28.68
CA LEU A 315 -24.30 -12.74 -29.78
C LEU A 315 -23.63 -13.59 -30.87
N THR A 316 -24.04 -13.37 -32.11
CA THR A 316 -23.54 -14.04 -33.33
C THR A 316 -22.93 -13.03 -34.30
N GLU A 317 -22.16 -13.49 -35.28
CA GLU A 317 -21.54 -12.61 -36.29
C GLU A 317 -22.58 -11.75 -37.04
N PRO A 318 -23.72 -12.30 -37.51
CA PRO A 318 -24.77 -11.48 -38.13
C PRO A 318 -25.33 -10.40 -37.20
N LEU A 319 -25.55 -10.73 -35.92
CA LEU A 319 -26.04 -9.77 -34.93
C LEU A 319 -25.02 -8.67 -34.62
N LEU A 320 -23.74 -9.02 -34.51
CA LEU A 320 -22.67 -8.03 -34.30
C LEU A 320 -22.53 -7.10 -35.51
N PHE A 321 -22.58 -7.66 -36.72
CA PHE A 321 -22.56 -6.86 -37.96
C PHE A 321 -23.73 -5.87 -37.98
N GLN A 322 -24.92 -6.34 -37.63
CA GLN A 322 -26.12 -5.51 -37.59
C GLN A 322 -26.09 -4.46 -36.47
N LEU A 323 -25.52 -4.78 -35.31
CA LEU A 323 -25.27 -3.82 -34.23
C LEU A 323 -24.38 -2.67 -34.70
N LYS A 324 -23.26 -3.00 -35.35
CA LYS A 324 -22.35 -2.00 -35.94
C LYS A 324 -23.08 -1.15 -36.98
N ARG A 325 -23.83 -1.78 -37.89
CA ARG A 325 -24.61 -1.08 -38.92
C ARG A 325 -25.66 -0.16 -38.32
N THR A 326 -26.34 -0.59 -37.26
CA THR A 326 -27.35 0.22 -36.54
C THR A 326 -26.73 1.44 -35.91
N LEU A 327 -25.62 1.28 -35.17
CA LEU A 327 -24.97 2.41 -34.50
C LEU A 327 -24.31 3.37 -35.50
N ILE A 328 -23.54 2.86 -36.45
CA ILE A 328 -22.76 3.67 -37.40
C ILE A 328 -23.65 4.27 -38.50
N GLY A 329 -24.69 3.57 -38.94
CA GLY A 329 -25.55 3.97 -40.06
C GLY A 329 -26.69 4.92 -39.69
N SER A 330 -27.09 4.97 -38.41
CA SER A 330 -28.18 5.85 -37.96
C SER A 330 -27.76 7.31 -37.91
N HIS A 331 -28.67 8.21 -38.29
CA HIS A 331 -28.50 9.66 -38.09
C HIS A 331 -28.48 10.04 -36.61
N ALA A 332 -29.38 9.42 -35.83
CA ALA A 332 -29.42 9.48 -34.38
C ALA A 332 -29.97 8.16 -33.83
N CYS A 333 -29.56 7.78 -32.63
CA CYS A 333 -29.97 6.52 -32.00
C CYS A 333 -30.50 6.78 -30.59
N LEU A 334 -31.72 6.32 -30.29
CA LEU A 334 -32.27 6.25 -28.95
C LEU A 334 -32.42 4.78 -28.56
N TRP A 335 -31.62 4.33 -27.59
CA TRP A 335 -31.73 2.99 -27.04
C TRP A 335 -32.60 2.99 -25.80
N VAL A 336 -33.67 2.20 -25.80
CA VAL A 336 -34.61 2.11 -24.69
C VAL A 336 -34.46 0.76 -24.02
N THR A 337 -34.17 0.76 -22.72
CA THR A 337 -34.05 -0.44 -21.88
C THR A 337 -35.06 -0.40 -20.74
N SER A 338 -35.23 -1.52 -20.04
CA SER A 338 -36.06 -1.61 -18.83
C SER A 338 -35.34 -2.40 -17.75
N GLY A 339 -35.25 -1.83 -16.55
CA GLY A 339 -34.60 -2.46 -15.40
C GLY A 339 -33.12 -2.78 -15.62
N ALA A 340 -32.37 -1.84 -16.20
CA ALA A 340 -30.98 -2.00 -16.61
C ALA A 340 -29.96 -1.57 -15.54
N TYR A 341 -30.12 -0.42 -14.87
CA TYR A 341 -29.15 0.07 -13.88
C TYR A 341 -29.78 0.80 -12.70
N LYS A 342 -30.76 1.69 -12.89
CA LYS A 342 -31.38 2.43 -11.78
C LYS A 342 -32.20 1.49 -10.87
N SER A 343 -33.00 0.63 -11.48
CA SER A 343 -33.80 -0.42 -10.80
C SER A 343 -33.52 -1.78 -11.46
N PRO A 344 -32.32 -2.35 -11.29
CA PRO A 344 -31.87 -3.48 -12.08
C PRO A 344 -32.63 -4.75 -11.72
N VAL A 345 -33.38 -5.26 -12.70
CA VAL A 345 -33.97 -6.61 -12.68
C VAL A 345 -33.19 -7.52 -13.64
N LYS A 346 -32.63 -6.93 -14.71
CA LYS A 346 -31.87 -7.59 -15.75
C LYS A 346 -30.53 -6.86 -15.96
N PRO A 347 -29.48 -7.16 -15.18
CA PRO A 347 -28.24 -6.39 -15.22
C PRO A 347 -27.50 -6.43 -16.57
N HIS A 348 -27.71 -7.47 -17.38
CA HIS A 348 -27.18 -7.57 -18.75
C HIS A 348 -27.71 -6.47 -19.69
N ALA A 349 -28.89 -5.92 -19.44
CA ALA A 349 -29.44 -4.83 -20.23
C ALA A 349 -28.54 -3.58 -20.18
N ASN A 350 -27.71 -3.44 -19.15
CA ASN A 350 -26.78 -2.32 -19.01
C ASN A 350 -25.54 -2.42 -19.91
N LEU A 351 -25.31 -3.55 -20.60
CA LEU A 351 -24.20 -3.70 -21.57
C LEU A 351 -24.24 -2.61 -22.63
N CYS A 352 -25.44 -2.22 -23.08
CA CYS A 352 -25.62 -1.18 -24.09
C CYS A 352 -25.16 0.20 -23.60
N ALA A 353 -25.27 0.52 -22.30
CA ALA A 353 -24.85 1.82 -21.77
C ALA A 353 -23.34 2.03 -21.95
N GLY A 354 -22.52 1.04 -21.58
CA GLY A 354 -21.07 1.08 -21.77
C GLY A 354 -20.68 1.12 -23.24
N LEU A 355 -21.35 0.33 -24.09
CA LEU A 355 -21.17 0.33 -25.54
C LEU A 355 -21.44 1.73 -26.14
N LEU A 356 -22.57 2.34 -25.79
CA LEU A 356 -22.97 3.66 -26.29
C LEU A 356 -22.06 4.77 -25.77
N ARG A 357 -21.58 4.69 -24.52
CA ARG A 357 -20.59 5.64 -23.98
C ARG A 357 -19.31 5.62 -24.81
N ALA A 358 -18.75 4.44 -25.08
CA ALA A 358 -17.56 4.30 -25.92
C ALA A 358 -17.83 4.74 -27.37
N PHE A 359 -18.98 4.36 -27.93
CA PHE A 359 -19.40 4.78 -29.28
C PHE A 359 -19.50 6.30 -29.41
N ARG A 360 -20.09 6.99 -28.42
CA ARG A 360 -20.12 8.47 -28.39
C ARG A 360 -18.71 9.07 -28.34
N SER A 361 -17.81 8.52 -27.55
CA SER A 361 -16.42 9.00 -27.48
C SER A 361 -15.61 8.71 -28.76
N GLU A 362 -15.95 7.64 -29.48
CA GLU A 362 -15.32 7.24 -30.74
C GLU A 362 -15.86 7.98 -31.95
N TYR A 363 -17.15 8.31 -32.01
CA TYR A 363 -17.82 8.84 -33.22
C TYR A 363 -18.45 10.23 -33.02
N GLU A 364 -18.38 10.81 -31.81
CA GLU A 364 -19.14 12.02 -31.43
C GLU A 364 -20.65 11.89 -31.76
N ALA A 365 -21.18 10.67 -31.69
CA ALA A 365 -22.50 10.32 -32.18
C ALA A 365 -23.64 10.82 -31.28
N ARG A 366 -24.79 11.14 -31.90
CA ARG A 366 -26.06 11.42 -31.21
C ARG A 366 -26.74 10.11 -30.80
N ALA A 367 -26.21 9.50 -29.74
CA ALA A 367 -26.67 8.21 -29.26
C ALA A 367 -27.08 8.27 -27.78
N ALA A 368 -28.39 8.40 -27.52
CA ALA A 368 -28.95 8.48 -26.18
C ALA A 368 -29.47 7.13 -25.69
N ILE A 369 -29.55 6.98 -24.36
CA ILE A 369 -30.18 5.84 -23.70
C ILE A 369 -31.28 6.31 -22.75
N LEU A 370 -32.40 5.60 -22.72
CA LEU A 370 -33.51 5.78 -21.79
C LEU A 370 -33.78 4.45 -21.07
N GLU A 371 -33.63 4.44 -19.75
CA GLU A 371 -34.05 3.32 -18.90
C GLU A 371 -35.48 3.56 -18.39
N LEU A 372 -36.44 2.75 -18.86
CA LEU A 372 -37.79 2.71 -18.32
C LEU A 372 -37.84 1.92 -17.01
N HIS A 373 -38.79 2.27 -16.15
CA HIS A 373 -38.99 1.56 -14.90
C HIS A 373 -39.67 0.21 -15.18
N PRO A 374 -39.15 -0.92 -14.67
CA PRO A 374 -39.70 -2.25 -14.95
C PRO A 374 -41.11 -2.47 -14.41
N SER A 375 -41.51 -1.68 -13.41
CA SER A 375 -42.88 -1.63 -12.87
C SER A 375 -43.38 -0.19 -12.89
N SER A 376 -43.47 0.38 -14.08
CA SER A 376 -43.93 1.76 -14.29
C SER A 376 -45.41 1.92 -13.95
N GLU A 377 -45.77 3.00 -13.25
CA GLU A 377 -47.16 3.30 -12.85
C GLU A 377 -47.96 4.03 -13.94
N ILE A 378 -47.27 4.64 -14.92
CA ILE A 378 -47.89 5.48 -15.96
C ILE A 378 -48.36 4.68 -17.20
N GLY A 379 -48.10 3.38 -17.23
CA GLY A 379 -48.48 2.49 -18.32
C GLY A 379 -47.81 2.78 -19.67
N PRO A 380 -48.18 2.06 -20.75
CA PRO A 380 -47.55 2.18 -22.06
C PRO A 380 -47.64 3.58 -22.69
N ASP A 381 -48.76 4.29 -22.48
CA ASP A 381 -48.97 5.65 -23.01
C ASP A 381 -48.10 6.69 -22.30
N GLY A 382 -47.90 6.55 -21.00
CA GLY A 382 -46.96 7.38 -20.27
C GLY A 382 -45.52 7.11 -20.72
N GLN A 383 -45.15 5.83 -20.89
CA GLN A 383 -43.82 5.45 -21.33
C GLN A 383 -43.52 5.90 -22.76
N SER A 384 -44.48 5.81 -23.69
CA SER A 384 -44.33 6.34 -25.05
C SER A 384 -44.12 7.86 -25.04
N ALA A 385 -44.81 8.59 -24.16
CA ALA A 385 -44.57 10.02 -23.96
C ALA A 385 -43.16 10.33 -23.44
N LEU A 386 -42.60 9.50 -22.55
CA LEU A 386 -41.20 9.64 -22.09
C LEU A 386 -40.21 9.39 -23.24
N ILE A 387 -40.43 8.35 -24.05
CA ILE A 387 -39.61 8.03 -25.23
C ILE A 387 -39.61 9.22 -26.19
N LEU A 388 -40.78 9.77 -26.53
CA LEU A 388 -40.90 10.96 -27.37
C LEU A 388 -40.18 12.18 -26.79
N SER A 389 -40.28 12.37 -25.48
CA SER A 389 -39.65 13.47 -24.78
C SER A 389 -38.11 13.40 -24.88
N VAL A 390 -37.52 12.21 -24.78
CA VAL A 390 -36.08 12.01 -24.98
C VAL A 390 -35.72 12.17 -26.46
N LEU A 391 -36.53 11.63 -27.37
CA LEU A 391 -36.30 11.75 -28.81
C LEU A 391 -36.27 13.22 -29.25
N GLY A 392 -37.19 14.05 -28.76
CA GLY A 392 -37.20 15.49 -29.01
C GLY A 392 -35.94 16.20 -28.49
N ARG A 393 -35.44 15.82 -27.32
CA ARG A 393 -34.17 16.36 -26.78
C ARG A 393 -32.95 15.94 -27.59
N LEU A 394 -32.93 14.70 -28.07
CA LEU A 394 -31.84 14.17 -28.89
C LEU A 394 -31.72 14.90 -30.24
N LEU A 395 -32.85 15.36 -30.78
CA LEU A 395 -32.93 16.04 -32.08
C LEU A 395 -32.85 17.58 -31.97
N ALA A 396 -32.98 18.14 -30.77
CA ALA A 396 -32.87 19.56 -30.54
C ALA A 396 -31.46 20.10 -30.88
N SER A 397 -31.39 21.32 -31.40
CA SER A 397 -30.14 21.99 -31.81
C SER A 397 -29.34 22.61 -30.66
N GLU A 398 -29.70 22.33 -29.40
CA GLU A 398 -29.01 22.89 -28.24
C GLU A 398 -27.60 22.32 -28.08
N ASN A 399 -26.64 23.18 -27.72
CA ASN A 399 -25.21 22.83 -27.65
C ASN A 399 -24.84 21.82 -26.53
N VAL A 400 -25.73 21.55 -25.56
CA VAL A 400 -25.45 20.67 -24.43
C VAL A 400 -26.72 19.90 -24.03
N THR A 401 -26.89 18.69 -24.58
CA THR A 401 -28.02 17.80 -24.25
C THR A 401 -27.54 16.57 -23.47
N ASP A 402 -28.31 16.16 -22.47
CA ASP A 402 -28.08 14.90 -21.77
C ASP A 402 -28.25 13.72 -22.74
N MET A 403 -27.42 12.68 -22.57
CA MET A 403 -27.45 11.46 -23.41
C MET A 403 -27.89 10.22 -22.64
N GLU A 404 -28.15 10.35 -21.34
CA GLU A 404 -28.57 9.24 -20.48
C GLU A 404 -29.74 9.67 -19.61
N TYR A 405 -30.82 8.93 -19.69
CA TYR A 405 -32.09 9.21 -19.02
C TYR A 405 -32.58 7.94 -18.32
N ALA A 406 -33.30 8.12 -17.22
CA ALA A 406 -34.05 7.05 -16.60
C ALA A 406 -35.44 7.55 -16.15
N GLU A 407 -36.37 6.62 -15.98
CA GLU A 407 -37.68 6.86 -15.40
C GLU A 407 -37.62 6.75 -13.86
N GLU A 408 -38.16 7.75 -13.17
CA GLU A 408 -38.41 7.72 -11.73
C GLU A 408 -39.78 8.32 -11.44
N ALA A 409 -40.68 7.53 -10.84
CA ALA A 409 -42.05 7.96 -10.52
C ALA A 409 -42.77 8.63 -11.71
N GLY A 410 -42.62 8.06 -12.91
CA GLY A 410 -43.22 8.57 -14.14
C GLY A 410 -42.60 9.84 -14.73
N GLN A 411 -41.43 10.27 -14.24
CA GLN A 411 -40.69 11.43 -14.74
C GLN A 411 -39.30 11.05 -15.26
N LEU A 412 -38.73 11.89 -16.13
CA LEU A 412 -37.35 11.75 -16.58
C LEU A 412 -36.36 12.29 -15.55
N VAL A 413 -35.37 11.48 -15.23
CA VAL A 413 -34.20 11.86 -14.43
C VAL A 413 -32.91 11.59 -15.21
N VAL A 414 -31.86 12.32 -14.85
CA VAL A 414 -30.53 12.26 -15.49
C VAL A 414 -29.44 12.00 -14.45
N PRO A 415 -28.37 11.27 -14.81
CA PRO A 415 -27.29 10.96 -13.88
C PRO A 415 -26.25 12.10 -13.81
N ARG A 416 -25.69 12.30 -12.62
CA ARG A 416 -24.59 13.24 -12.33
C ARG A 416 -23.53 12.54 -11.49
N MET A 417 -22.27 12.75 -11.87
CA MET A 417 -21.13 12.26 -11.13
C MET A 417 -20.73 13.28 -10.07
N VAL A 418 -20.76 12.86 -8.80
CA VAL A 418 -20.47 13.73 -7.65
C VAL A 418 -19.40 13.12 -6.75
N GLU A 419 -18.65 13.98 -6.07
CA GLU A 419 -17.63 13.56 -5.11
C GLU A 419 -18.27 12.78 -3.93
N ASN A 420 -17.71 11.62 -3.60
CA ASN A 420 -18.09 10.87 -2.40
C ASN A 420 -17.24 11.29 -1.20
N ARG A 421 -17.51 12.48 -0.66
CA ARG A 421 -16.76 13.09 0.46
C ARG A 421 -16.58 12.16 1.67
N LYS A 422 -17.63 11.42 2.02
CA LYS A 422 -17.60 10.49 3.16
C LYS A 422 -16.60 9.35 2.92
N MET A 423 -16.60 8.78 1.72
CA MET A 423 -15.64 7.74 1.34
C MET A 423 -14.22 8.32 1.27
N ASN A 424 -14.06 9.51 0.69
CA ASN A 424 -12.76 10.19 0.60
C ASN A 424 -12.11 10.41 1.96
N LEU A 425 -12.90 10.84 2.95
CA LEU A 425 -12.43 10.95 4.33
C LEU A 425 -11.98 9.59 4.87
N ASP A 426 -12.81 8.56 4.74
CA ASP A 426 -12.54 7.21 5.27
C ASP A 426 -11.30 6.55 4.65
N VAL A 427 -11.12 6.72 3.35
CA VAL A 427 -9.96 6.27 2.57
C VAL A 427 -8.72 7.08 2.93
N SER A 428 -8.84 8.40 3.07
CA SER A 428 -7.73 9.26 3.49
C SER A 428 -7.23 8.89 4.88
N HIS A 429 -8.13 8.53 5.81
CA HIS A 429 -7.75 8.02 7.12
C HIS A 429 -6.97 6.71 7.02
N ARG A 430 -7.42 5.74 6.22
CA ARG A 430 -6.72 4.45 6.03
C ARG A 430 -5.38 4.56 5.32
N LEU A 431 -5.24 5.53 4.41
CA LEU A 431 -3.97 5.82 3.77
C LEU A 431 -2.95 6.48 4.72
N ARG A 432 -3.42 7.08 5.82
CA ARG A 432 -2.61 7.79 6.83
C ARG A 432 -2.34 6.97 8.10
N GLN A 433 -3.28 6.11 8.47
CA GLN A 433 -3.24 5.27 9.66
C GLN A 433 -3.52 3.83 9.25
N ASP A 434 -2.70 2.89 9.70
CA ASP A 434 -3.10 1.50 9.74
C ASP A 434 -4.38 1.41 10.57
N SER A 435 -5.52 1.07 9.94
CA SER A 435 -6.74 0.34 10.37
C SER A 435 -7.09 0.14 11.86
N ILE A 436 -6.75 1.06 12.74
CA ILE A 436 -6.89 0.93 14.19
C ILE A 436 -8.22 1.57 14.64
N PHE A 437 -9.07 0.80 15.32
CA PHE A 437 -10.36 1.28 15.82
C PHE A 437 -10.60 0.89 17.29
N PRO A 438 -11.34 1.71 18.07
CA PRO A 438 -11.65 1.40 19.47
C PRO A 438 -12.66 0.25 19.60
N GLN A 439 -12.27 -0.84 20.28
CA GLN A 439 -13.11 -2.01 20.61
C GLN A 439 -12.88 -2.47 22.05
N HIS A 440 -13.79 -3.27 22.62
CA HIS A 440 -13.63 -3.77 23.99
C HIS A 440 -12.41 -4.70 24.14
N PHE A 441 -11.70 -4.62 25.27
CA PHE A 441 -10.56 -5.48 25.54
C PHE A 441 -10.94 -6.95 25.75
N ARG A 442 -11.99 -7.24 26.54
CA ARG A 442 -12.50 -8.60 26.70
C ARG A 442 -13.59 -8.86 25.67
N GLN A 443 -13.34 -9.80 24.76
CA GLN A 443 -14.31 -10.24 23.74
C GLN A 443 -14.39 -11.77 23.78
N PRO A 444 -15.57 -12.37 24.00
CA PRO A 444 -15.71 -13.82 24.03
C PRO A 444 -15.20 -14.46 22.73
N GLY A 445 -14.34 -15.49 22.85
CA GLY A 445 -13.81 -16.24 21.70
C GLY A 445 -12.65 -15.59 20.95
N ARG A 446 -12.14 -14.43 21.37
CA ARG A 446 -10.96 -13.78 20.78
C ARG A 446 -9.84 -13.67 21.80
N ASN A 447 -8.61 -14.00 21.38
CA ASN A 447 -7.41 -13.72 22.17
C ASN A 447 -6.71 -12.49 21.58
N LEU A 448 -6.63 -11.40 22.34
CA LEU A 448 -6.05 -10.13 21.90
C LEU A 448 -4.70 -9.91 22.57
N ALA A 449 -3.71 -9.45 21.82
CA ALA A 449 -2.38 -9.09 22.34
C ALA A 449 -1.92 -7.74 21.81
N LEU A 450 -1.23 -6.97 22.65
CA LEU A 450 -0.62 -5.69 22.28
C LEU A 450 0.52 -5.93 21.28
N ARG A 451 0.53 -5.12 20.23
CA ARG A 451 1.58 -5.03 19.24
C ARG A 451 2.13 -3.62 19.14
N VAL A 452 3.42 -3.55 18.85
CA VAL A 452 4.11 -2.32 18.47
C VAL A 452 4.06 -2.20 16.95
N GLY A 453 3.37 -1.17 16.43
CA GLY A 453 3.32 -0.95 14.99
C GLY A 453 4.64 -0.43 14.42
N VAL A 454 5.11 0.69 14.96
CA VAL A 454 6.35 1.36 14.56
C VAL A 454 7.26 1.43 15.79
N PRO A 455 8.36 0.67 15.82
CA PRO A 455 9.32 0.71 16.93
C PRO A 455 9.78 2.15 17.23
N GLY A 456 9.84 2.53 18.51
CA GLY A 456 10.18 3.88 18.95
C GLY A 456 9.04 4.91 18.92
N GLN A 457 7.83 4.56 18.44
CA GLN A 457 6.66 5.46 18.46
C GLN A 457 5.53 4.91 19.34
N PHE A 458 5.29 5.54 20.49
CA PHE A 458 4.22 5.17 21.43
C PHE A 458 2.81 5.24 20.82
N GLU A 459 2.61 6.11 19.84
CA GLU A 459 1.32 6.27 19.16
C GLU A 459 0.98 5.09 18.25
N SER A 460 1.97 4.27 17.90
CA SER A 460 1.80 3.09 17.05
C SER A 460 1.36 1.84 17.81
N LEU A 461 1.14 1.93 19.13
CA LEU A 461 0.63 0.82 19.94
C LEU A 461 -0.82 0.51 19.58
N TYR A 462 -1.09 -0.75 19.21
CA TYR A 462 -2.41 -1.29 18.92
C TYR A 462 -2.50 -2.77 19.35
N PHE A 463 -3.70 -3.32 19.43
CA PHE A 463 -3.95 -4.72 19.73
C PHE A 463 -4.31 -5.51 18.46
N ASP A 464 -3.99 -6.80 18.41
CA ASP A 464 -4.31 -7.69 17.29
C ASP A 464 -4.79 -9.06 17.80
N ASP A 465 -5.48 -9.82 16.95
CA ASP A 465 -5.89 -11.19 17.23
C ASP A 465 -4.67 -12.13 17.26
N GLN A 466 -4.67 -13.03 18.23
CA GLN A 466 -3.70 -14.10 18.38
C GLN A 466 -4.41 -15.46 18.29
N SER A 467 -3.76 -16.44 17.66
CA SER A 467 -4.20 -17.83 17.75
C SER A 467 -4.16 -18.31 19.22
N SER A 468 -5.26 -18.91 19.66
CA SER A 468 -5.31 -19.65 20.93
C SER A 468 -5.03 -21.12 20.60
N GLU A 469 -3.79 -21.54 20.81
CA GLU A 469 -3.39 -22.95 20.75
C GLU A 469 -3.54 -23.59 22.14
N PRO A 470 -3.87 -24.89 22.21
CA PRO A 470 -3.83 -25.61 23.48
C PRO A 470 -2.41 -25.57 24.09
N PRO A 471 -2.26 -25.42 25.41
CA PRO A 471 -0.95 -25.46 26.05
C PRO A 471 -0.29 -26.82 25.83
N LYS A 472 1.04 -26.81 25.59
CA LYS A 472 1.83 -28.05 25.54
C LYS A 472 1.89 -28.70 26.92
N ASP A 473 2.41 -29.93 26.96
CA ASP A 473 2.51 -30.72 28.19
C ASP A 473 3.08 -29.95 29.40
N ASP A 474 4.13 -29.16 29.22
CA ASP A 474 4.85 -28.44 30.26
C ASP A 474 4.43 -26.96 30.40
N GLU A 475 3.34 -26.57 29.76
CA GLU A 475 2.83 -25.20 29.73
C GLU A 475 1.51 -25.05 30.50
N VAL A 476 1.21 -23.81 30.86
CA VAL A 476 -0.07 -23.39 31.43
C VAL A 476 -0.60 -22.22 30.62
N GLU A 477 -1.90 -22.22 30.36
CA GLU A 477 -2.58 -21.04 29.81
C GLU A 477 -3.11 -20.21 30.99
N ILE A 478 -2.79 -18.92 30.97
CA ILE A 478 -3.14 -17.97 32.02
C ILE A 478 -4.00 -16.88 31.41
N GLN A 479 -5.18 -16.67 31.99
CA GLN A 479 -6.00 -15.49 31.72
C GLN A 479 -5.38 -14.30 32.47
N VAL A 480 -4.97 -13.28 31.72
CA VAL A 480 -4.26 -12.12 32.27
C VAL A 480 -5.22 -11.18 32.98
N PHE A 481 -4.84 -10.76 34.18
CA PHE A 481 -5.59 -9.77 34.96
C PHE A 481 -4.77 -8.51 35.23
N ALA A 482 -3.44 -8.59 35.34
CA ALA A 482 -2.59 -7.42 35.43
C ALA A 482 -1.24 -7.66 34.74
N SER A 483 -0.69 -6.61 34.14
CA SER A 483 0.58 -6.66 33.40
C SER A 483 1.50 -5.55 33.89
N GLY A 484 2.70 -5.91 34.36
CA GLY A 484 3.69 -4.92 34.80
C GLY A 484 4.53 -4.41 33.63
N ILE A 485 4.77 -3.10 33.57
CA ILE A 485 5.74 -2.51 32.65
C ILE A 485 7.10 -2.54 33.33
N SER A 486 8.05 -3.32 32.80
CA SER A 486 9.43 -3.31 33.30
C SER A 486 10.34 -2.38 32.49
N SER A 487 11.54 -2.13 33.00
CA SER A 487 12.61 -1.43 32.28
C SER A 487 13.00 -2.12 30.96
N SER A 488 12.83 -3.46 30.86
CA SER A 488 13.01 -4.21 29.59
C SER A 488 11.95 -3.82 28.57
N ASP A 489 10.69 -3.71 28.99
CA ASP A 489 9.58 -3.34 28.10
C ASP A 489 9.75 -1.92 27.56
N VAL A 490 10.19 -0.99 28.41
CA VAL A 490 10.46 0.41 28.02
C VAL A 490 11.64 0.51 27.05
N SER A 491 12.74 -0.19 27.35
CA SER A 491 13.93 -0.25 26.49
C SER A 491 13.59 -0.84 25.12
N SER A 492 12.83 -1.93 25.10
CA SER A 492 12.38 -2.59 23.87
C SER A 492 11.49 -1.67 23.02
N LEU A 493 10.58 -0.92 23.65
CA LEU A 493 9.69 0.00 22.94
C LEU A 493 10.43 1.23 22.37
N GLY A 494 11.50 1.68 23.04
CA GLY A 494 12.32 2.83 22.63
C GLY A 494 13.39 2.52 21.57
N LYS A 495 13.76 1.25 21.39
CA LYS A 495 14.75 0.82 20.39
C LYS A 495 14.07 0.56 19.03
N ARG A 496 14.75 1.01 17.96
CA ARG A 496 14.24 1.01 16.56
C ARG A 496 14.27 -0.36 15.86
N SER A 497 14.75 -1.40 16.55
CA SER A 497 14.72 -2.80 16.14
C SER A 497 13.98 -3.55 17.24
N LEU A 498 12.81 -4.09 16.92
CA LEU A 498 12.13 -5.06 17.77
C LEU A 498 12.28 -6.41 17.09
N THR A 499 13.05 -7.32 17.69
CA THR A 499 13.05 -8.72 17.28
C THR A 499 11.65 -9.31 17.40
N HIS A 500 10.87 -8.98 18.43
CA HIS A 500 9.48 -9.43 18.57
C HIS A 500 8.51 -8.24 18.66
N HIS A 501 7.38 -8.29 17.95
CA HIS A 501 6.36 -7.21 17.98
C HIS A 501 5.54 -7.18 19.29
N TYR A 502 5.84 -8.07 20.23
CA TYR A 502 5.13 -8.23 21.49
C TYR A 502 6.02 -7.79 22.65
N ILE A 503 5.38 -7.25 23.67
CA ILE A 503 6.01 -6.75 24.89
C ILE A 503 5.20 -7.23 26.11
N GLY A 504 5.80 -7.11 27.29
CA GLY A 504 5.23 -7.51 28.58
C GLY A 504 6.02 -8.64 29.21
N SER A 505 7.13 -8.26 29.83
CA SER A 505 8.08 -9.14 30.52
C SER A 505 7.51 -9.85 31.76
N GLN A 506 6.45 -9.30 32.37
CA GLN A 506 5.82 -9.86 33.58
C GLN A 506 4.31 -9.61 33.62
N MET A 507 3.58 -10.55 34.21
CA MET A 507 2.14 -10.51 34.33
C MET A 507 1.64 -11.36 35.50
N SER A 508 0.40 -11.11 35.93
CA SER A 508 -0.34 -11.95 36.87
C SER A 508 -1.77 -12.22 36.39
N GLY A 509 -2.32 -13.35 36.83
CA GLY A 509 -3.59 -13.83 36.32
C GLY A 509 -4.07 -15.11 36.98
N ILE A 510 -5.00 -15.78 36.30
CA ILE A 510 -5.63 -17.03 36.75
C ILE A 510 -5.41 -18.10 35.69
N VAL A 511 -5.01 -19.29 36.12
CA VAL A 511 -4.81 -20.45 35.23
C VAL A 511 -6.16 -20.85 34.60
N SER A 512 -6.25 -20.80 33.26
CA SER A 512 -7.43 -21.23 32.49
C SER A 512 -7.32 -22.67 32.01
N ARG A 513 -6.11 -23.12 31.62
CA ARG A 513 -5.84 -24.48 31.13
C ARG A 513 -4.45 -24.93 31.57
N VAL A 514 -4.28 -26.25 31.73
CA VAL A 514 -3.03 -26.85 32.24
C VAL A 514 -2.59 -27.98 31.30
N GLY A 515 -1.31 -27.99 30.94
CA GLY A 515 -0.68 -29.08 30.20
C GLY A 515 -0.48 -30.35 31.05
N ALA A 516 -0.37 -31.50 30.40
CA ALA A 516 -0.34 -32.81 31.08
C ALA A 516 0.80 -33.00 32.11
N LYS A 517 1.95 -32.32 31.93
CA LYS A 517 3.13 -32.38 32.81
C LYS A 517 3.24 -31.19 33.77
N ALA A 518 2.37 -30.18 33.67
CA ALA A 518 2.34 -29.02 34.55
C ALA A 518 1.62 -29.29 35.89
N ILE A 519 1.98 -30.39 36.56
CA ILE A 519 1.30 -30.94 37.76
C ILE A 519 1.27 -30.01 38.97
N ARG A 520 2.09 -28.95 38.99
CA ARG A 520 2.14 -27.96 40.08
C ARG A 520 0.91 -27.04 40.07
N PHE A 521 0.18 -26.94 38.95
CA PHE A 521 -0.90 -25.99 38.75
C PHE A 521 -2.24 -26.68 38.53
N SER A 522 -3.31 -26.00 38.90
CA SER A 522 -4.69 -26.40 38.64
C SER A 522 -5.46 -25.21 38.06
N VAL A 523 -6.48 -25.49 37.24
CA VAL A 523 -7.36 -24.45 36.71
C VAL A 523 -8.00 -23.68 37.87
N GLY A 524 -7.93 -22.34 37.81
CA GLY A 524 -8.39 -21.45 38.88
C GLY A 524 -7.29 -20.97 39.83
N ASP A 525 -6.07 -21.50 39.75
CA ASP A 525 -4.94 -21.01 40.56
C ASP A 525 -4.60 -19.56 40.20
N ARG A 526 -4.38 -18.72 41.23
CA ARG A 526 -3.82 -17.36 41.09
C ARG A 526 -2.31 -17.48 40.91
N VAL A 527 -1.80 -16.92 39.83
CA VAL A 527 -0.39 -17.06 39.43
C VAL A 527 0.21 -15.75 38.95
N CYS A 528 1.53 -15.68 39.01
CA CYS A 528 2.34 -14.66 38.34
C CYS A 528 3.39 -15.37 37.48
N ALA A 529 3.71 -14.78 36.33
CA ALA A 529 4.63 -15.39 35.37
C ALA A 529 5.55 -14.36 34.71
N VAL A 530 6.77 -14.81 34.38
CA VAL A 530 7.65 -14.11 33.44
C VAL A 530 7.30 -14.59 32.04
N SER A 531 6.96 -13.64 31.17
CA SER A 531 6.44 -13.90 29.82
C SER A 531 7.13 -12.99 28.82
N GLU A 532 7.11 -13.36 27.54
CA GLU A 532 7.52 -12.47 26.45
C GLU A 532 6.32 -11.63 25.95
N ARG A 533 5.11 -11.89 26.48
CA ARG A 533 3.83 -11.33 26.01
C ARG A 533 2.83 -11.09 27.17
N GLY A 534 3.12 -10.10 27.98
CA GLY A 534 2.32 -9.79 29.18
C GLY A 534 1.05 -8.97 28.89
N PHE A 535 1.01 -8.16 27.83
CA PHE A 535 -0.15 -7.29 27.53
C PHE A 535 -1.14 -7.97 26.57
N CYS A 536 -1.87 -8.97 27.06
CA CYS A 536 -2.83 -9.72 26.26
C CYS A 536 -4.03 -10.21 27.10
N THR A 537 -5.03 -10.84 26.48
CA THR A 537 -6.18 -11.42 27.20
C THR A 537 -5.89 -12.79 27.79
N SER A 538 -5.17 -13.65 27.07
CA SER A 538 -4.61 -14.91 27.59
C SER A 538 -3.24 -15.19 26.97
N VAL A 539 -2.37 -15.82 27.75
CA VAL A 539 -1.04 -16.22 27.31
C VAL A 539 -0.72 -17.63 27.79
N THR A 540 -0.01 -18.36 26.94
CA THR A 540 0.57 -19.64 27.29
C THR A 540 2.01 -19.44 27.73
N CYS A 541 2.35 -19.91 28.93
CA CYS A 541 3.68 -19.79 29.51
C CYS A 541 4.18 -21.15 29.98
N SER A 542 5.51 -21.32 30.00
CA SER A 542 6.12 -22.50 30.63
C SER A 542 5.75 -22.55 32.11
N SER A 543 5.41 -23.74 32.61
CA SER A 543 5.18 -23.98 34.03
C SER A 543 6.39 -23.63 34.90
N ALA A 544 7.60 -23.68 34.35
CA ALA A 544 8.84 -23.31 35.03
C ALA A 544 8.99 -21.78 35.21
N ASN A 545 8.35 -20.98 34.37
CA ASN A 545 8.37 -19.50 34.43
C ASN A 545 7.17 -18.93 35.19
N THR A 546 6.39 -19.80 35.85
CA THR A 546 5.15 -19.46 36.55
C THR A 546 5.25 -19.84 38.03
N VAL A 547 4.66 -19.03 38.91
CA VAL A 547 4.61 -19.27 40.36
C VAL A 547 3.23 -18.94 40.92
N LYS A 548 2.78 -19.67 41.95
CA LYS A 548 1.50 -19.41 42.62
C LYS A 548 1.61 -18.18 43.52
N LEU A 549 0.52 -17.45 43.60
CA LEU A 549 0.40 -16.29 44.48
C LEU A 549 -0.15 -16.69 45.85
N PRO A 550 0.42 -16.17 46.94
CA PRO A 550 -0.17 -16.27 48.27
C PRO A 550 -1.58 -15.68 48.30
N HIS A 551 -2.45 -16.22 49.15
CA HIS A 551 -3.84 -15.77 49.23
C HIS A 551 -3.99 -14.28 49.58
N TRP A 552 -3.07 -13.73 50.36
CA TRP A 552 -3.09 -12.34 50.84
C TRP A 552 -2.51 -11.32 49.86
N MET A 553 -1.72 -11.73 48.87
CA MET A 553 -1.07 -10.82 47.93
C MET A 553 -2.03 -10.45 46.80
N ASP A 554 -2.12 -9.17 46.46
CA ASP A 554 -2.98 -8.69 45.38
C ASP A 554 -2.40 -9.02 43.99
N ILE A 555 -3.30 -9.29 43.03
CA ILE A 555 -2.89 -9.63 41.65
C ILE A 555 -2.15 -8.45 41.01
N GLU A 556 -2.60 -7.22 41.26
CA GLU A 556 -2.00 -6.01 40.72
C GLU A 556 -0.57 -5.79 41.25
N GLU A 557 -0.38 -5.98 42.56
CA GLU A 557 0.93 -5.89 43.21
C GLU A 557 1.88 -6.95 42.65
N ALA A 558 1.41 -8.20 42.56
CA ALA A 558 2.18 -9.33 42.04
C ALA A 558 2.75 -9.09 40.62
N ALA A 559 2.01 -8.39 39.76
CA ALA A 559 2.42 -8.13 38.38
C ALA A 559 3.72 -7.30 38.24
N SER A 560 4.18 -6.67 39.33
CA SER A 560 5.38 -5.83 39.34
C SER A 560 6.62 -6.46 39.99
N ILE A 561 6.48 -7.65 40.60
CA ILE A 561 7.50 -8.22 41.50
C ILE A 561 8.56 -9.04 40.75
N LEU A 562 8.16 -9.86 39.78
CA LEU A 562 9.03 -10.96 39.34
C LEU A 562 10.31 -10.49 38.66
N VAL A 563 10.24 -9.54 37.71
CA VAL A 563 11.42 -9.14 36.94
C VAL A 563 12.49 -8.47 37.82
N PRO A 564 12.17 -7.45 38.65
CA PRO A 564 13.16 -6.82 39.54
C PRO A 564 13.77 -7.78 40.56
N TYR A 565 12.92 -8.53 41.28
CA TYR A 565 13.40 -9.36 42.38
C TYR A 565 14.06 -10.65 41.92
N CYS A 566 13.60 -11.30 40.84
CA CYS A 566 14.30 -12.47 40.32
C CYS A 566 15.64 -12.11 39.67
N THR A 567 15.72 -10.97 38.96
CA THR A 567 17.00 -10.49 38.42
C THR A 567 17.97 -10.15 39.54
N GLY A 568 17.50 -9.39 40.55
CA GLY A 568 18.31 -9.04 41.70
C GLY A 568 18.76 -10.26 42.50
N PHE A 569 17.87 -11.24 42.73
CA PHE A 569 18.20 -12.46 43.46
C PHE A 569 19.27 -13.27 42.72
N TYR A 570 19.10 -13.48 41.41
CA TYR A 570 20.08 -14.20 40.62
C TYR A 570 21.42 -13.45 40.56
N ALA A 571 21.41 -12.12 40.42
CA ALA A 571 22.62 -11.31 40.40
C ALA A 571 23.37 -11.32 41.74
N VAL A 572 22.68 -11.11 42.86
CA VAL A 572 23.29 -10.98 44.19
C VAL A 572 23.68 -12.34 44.77
N VAL A 573 22.79 -13.34 44.69
CA VAL A 573 22.97 -14.62 45.38
C VAL A 573 23.70 -15.64 44.53
N GLU A 574 23.33 -15.79 43.26
CA GLU A 574 23.86 -16.86 42.41
C GLU A 574 25.09 -16.39 41.61
N ALA A 575 25.05 -15.20 40.99
CA ALA A 575 26.14 -14.71 40.15
C ALA A 575 27.28 -14.05 40.97
N ALA A 576 26.96 -13.11 41.86
CA ALA A 576 27.95 -12.46 42.72
C ALA A 576 28.32 -13.29 43.95
N SER A 577 27.43 -14.18 44.41
CA SER A 577 27.61 -14.90 45.69
C SER A 577 27.96 -13.93 46.83
N VAL A 578 27.18 -12.85 46.98
CA VAL A 578 27.40 -11.84 48.02
C VAL A 578 27.34 -12.48 49.40
N VAL A 579 28.33 -12.19 50.24
CA VAL A 579 28.36 -12.65 51.63
C VAL A 579 28.21 -11.47 52.61
N LYS A 580 27.87 -11.79 53.86
CA LYS A 580 27.76 -10.81 54.93
C LYS A 580 29.10 -10.07 55.09
N GLY A 581 29.04 -8.74 55.09
CA GLY A 581 30.21 -7.86 55.20
C GLY A 581 30.88 -7.46 53.88
N ASP A 582 30.46 -8.01 52.73
CA ASP A 582 30.94 -7.53 51.41
C ASP A 582 30.62 -6.06 51.20
N ARG A 583 31.51 -5.30 50.55
CA ARG A 583 31.24 -3.93 50.10
C ARG A 583 30.68 -3.96 48.68
N VAL A 584 29.41 -3.61 48.55
CA VAL A 584 28.66 -3.71 47.31
C VAL A 584 28.35 -2.32 46.78
N ILE A 585 28.82 -2.03 45.57
CA ILE A 585 28.47 -0.82 44.83
C ILE A 585 27.34 -1.15 43.85
N ILE A 586 26.28 -0.35 43.84
CA ILE A 586 25.09 -0.55 42.99
C ILE A 586 24.83 0.72 42.17
N ASP A 587 24.68 0.57 40.85
CA ASP A 587 24.23 1.63 39.95
C ASP A 587 22.71 1.88 40.08
N TRP A 588 22.27 3.15 40.04
CA TRP A 588 20.87 3.52 40.23
C TRP A 588 20.06 3.52 38.94
N VAL A 589 19.14 2.55 38.81
CA VAL A 589 18.21 2.38 37.68
C VAL A 589 16.81 2.03 38.24
N GLY A 590 16.35 2.78 39.24
CA GLY A 590 14.98 2.72 39.75
C GLY A 590 14.61 1.44 40.50
N ASP A 591 13.50 0.81 40.09
CA ASP A 591 12.88 -0.35 40.77
C ASP A 591 13.79 -1.57 40.85
N MET A 592 14.58 -1.80 39.79
CA MET A 592 15.60 -2.85 39.74
C MET A 592 16.66 -2.67 40.84
N SER A 593 17.19 -1.45 41.01
CA SER A 593 18.21 -1.16 42.03
C SER A 593 17.64 -1.29 43.44
N LEU A 594 16.38 -0.92 43.66
CA LEU A 594 15.71 -1.10 44.95
C LEU A 594 15.59 -2.58 45.34
N ALA A 595 15.23 -3.45 44.38
CA ALA A 595 15.18 -4.89 44.64
C ALA A 595 16.56 -5.44 45.01
N VAL A 596 17.62 -5.02 44.31
CA VAL A 596 19.01 -5.39 44.64
C VAL A 596 19.39 -4.88 46.04
N ILE A 597 19.10 -3.62 46.37
CA ILE A 597 19.39 -3.04 47.70
C ILE A 597 18.69 -3.83 48.81
N GLN A 598 17.40 -4.15 48.68
CA GLN A 598 16.67 -4.93 49.68
C GLN A 598 17.27 -6.32 49.88
N LEU A 599 17.63 -7.01 48.79
CA LEU A 599 18.24 -8.34 48.83
C LEU A 599 19.65 -8.32 49.42
N THR A 600 20.47 -7.33 49.07
CA THR A 600 21.81 -7.15 49.65
C THR A 600 21.75 -6.78 51.13
N ASN A 601 20.78 -5.96 51.54
CA ASN A 601 20.56 -5.61 52.94
C ASN A 601 20.11 -6.84 53.75
N PHE A 602 19.26 -7.69 53.18
CA PHE A 602 18.87 -8.96 53.78
C PHE A 602 20.07 -9.89 54.07
N ILE A 603 21.09 -9.90 53.21
CA ILE A 603 22.33 -10.67 53.41
C ILE A 603 23.23 -10.01 54.48
N GLY A 604 23.13 -8.70 54.67
CA GLY A 604 23.93 -7.92 55.61
C GLY A 604 25.28 -7.47 55.05
N ALA A 605 25.31 -7.09 53.76
CA ALA A 605 26.48 -6.48 53.13
C ALA A 605 26.48 -4.94 53.29
N HIS A 606 27.63 -4.29 53.13
CA HIS A 606 27.77 -2.85 53.16
C HIS A 606 27.46 -2.25 51.78
N ILE A 607 26.39 -1.46 51.70
CA ILE A 607 25.86 -0.95 50.42
C ILE A 607 26.34 0.48 50.16
N TYR A 608 26.76 0.73 48.92
CA TYR A 608 27.03 2.03 48.35
C TYR A 608 26.25 2.17 47.04
N VAL A 609 25.68 3.34 46.77
CA VAL A 609 24.88 3.59 45.56
C VAL A 609 25.54 4.66 44.71
N ILE A 610 25.64 4.40 43.42
CA ILE A 610 26.13 5.36 42.44
C ILE A 610 24.94 5.98 41.73
N VAL A 611 24.97 7.31 41.63
CA VAL A 611 24.00 8.11 40.87
C VAL A 611 24.71 8.86 39.76
N GLN A 612 23.94 9.32 38.79
CA GLN A 612 24.40 10.18 37.71
C GLN A 612 23.93 11.63 37.92
N SER A 613 22.90 11.88 38.72
CA SER A 613 22.32 13.21 38.91
C SER A 613 21.98 13.53 40.36
N GLN A 614 21.93 14.83 40.68
CA GLN A 614 21.51 15.29 42.01
C GLN A 614 20.05 14.89 42.28
N GLU A 615 19.22 14.85 41.24
CA GLU A 615 17.83 14.42 41.35
C GLU A 615 17.70 12.95 41.79
N GLU A 616 18.54 12.04 41.30
CA GLU A 616 18.57 10.64 41.73
C GLU A 616 19.01 10.50 43.19
N ARG A 617 19.99 11.30 43.62
CA ARG A 617 20.41 11.36 45.04
C ARG A 617 19.24 11.74 45.94
N ASP A 618 18.54 12.81 45.60
CA ASP A 618 17.37 13.28 46.35
C ASP A 618 16.23 12.25 46.37
N GLN A 619 16.09 11.44 45.31
CA GLN A 619 15.09 10.36 45.26
C GLN A 619 15.41 9.26 46.26
N ILE A 620 16.64 8.73 46.26
CA ILE A 620 17.06 7.66 47.17
C ILE A 620 16.81 8.05 48.63
N LEU A 621 17.17 9.30 48.99
CA LEU A 621 17.01 9.82 50.35
C LEU A 621 15.54 9.95 50.78
N ARG A 622 14.60 10.12 49.85
CA ARG A 622 13.15 10.21 50.17
C ARG A 622 12.48 8.85 50.35
N MET A 623 13.06 7.77 49.81
CA MET A 623 12.44 6.45 49.77
C MET A 623 12.69 5.60 51.02
N ASP A 624 13.50 6.08 51.98
CA ASP A 624 13.85 5.38 53.21
C ASP A 624 14.31 3.93 53.00
N CYS A 625 15.11 3.70 51.96
CA CYS A 625 15.61 2.37 51.58
C CYS A 625 16.81 1.90 52.44
N GLY A 626 17.04 2.55 53.58
CA GLY A 626 18.16 2.24 54.48
C GLY A 626 19.53 2.72 53.99
N ILE A 627 19.57 3.63 53.01
CA ILE A 627 20.81 4.22 52.47
C ILE A 627 20.93 5.68 52.95
N SER A 628 22.04 5.98 53.62
CA SER A 628 22.34 7.35 54.07
C SER A 628 23.04 8.17 52.99
N ASP A 629 23.02 9.49 53.13
CA ASP A 629 23.66 10.42 52.17
C ASP A 629 25.17 10.16 51.99
N ALA A 630 25.85 9.69 53.05
CA ALA A 630 27.28 9.33 53.01
C ALA A 630 27.59 8.09 52.14
N GLN A 631 26.56 7.31 51.78
CA GLN A 631 26.69 6.09 50.97
C GLN A 631 26.35 6.32 49.50
N ILE A 632 26.03 7.55 49.09
CA ILE A 632 25.63 7.90 47.73
C ILE A 632 26.76 8.71 47.05
N PHE A 633 27.17 8.29 45.86
CA PHE A 633 28.27 8.91 45.11
C PHE A 633 27.84 9.33 43.70
N ASP A 634 28.25 10.53 43.27
CA ASP A 634 28.02 11.02 41.90
C ASP A 634 29.13 10.51 40.97
N SER A 635 28.79 9.57 40.09
CA SER A 635 29.72 9.00 39.10
C SER A 635 30.35 10.06 38.18
N ARG A 636 29.63 11.12 37.83
CA ARG A 636 30.12 12.18 36.90
C ARG A 636 31.00 13.21 37.60
N GLY A 637 30.97 13.23 38.93
CA GLY A 637 31.77 14.13 39.74
C GLY A 637 33.29 13.89 39.56
N PRO A 638 34.12 14.94 39.60
CA PRO A 638 35.58 14.81 39.55
C PRO A 638 36.15 14.14 40.81
N GLN A 639 35.39 14.12 41.92
CA GLN A 639 35.81 13.57 43.22
C GLN A 639 35.41 12.10 43.42
N PHE A 640 34.60 11.52 42.51
CA PHE A 640 34.03 10.18 42.61
C PHE A 640 35.02 9.10 43.09
N LEU A 641 36.16 8.96 42.40
CA LEU A 641 37.15 7.93 42.72
C LEU A 641 37.80 8.12 44.09
N ARG A 642 37.88 9.36 44.57
CA ARG A 642 38.40 9.68 45.91
C ARG A 642 37.36 9.36 46.97
N GLU A 643 36.11 9.77 46.76
CA GLU A 643 35.00 9.50 47.70
C GLU A 643 34.79 8.00 47.92
N VAL A 644 34.77 7.20 46.84
CA VAL A 644 34.65 5.74 46.93
C VAL A 644 35.87 5.13 47.64
N ARG A 645 37.08 5.63 47.37
CA ARG A 645 38.30 5.15 48.04
C ARG A 645 38.26 5.45 49.54
N ASP A 646 37.83 6.64 49.93
CA ASP A 646 37.77 7.06 51.33
C ASP A 646 36.71 6.25 52.09
N ALA A 647 35.53 6.07 51.49
CA ALA A 647 34.44 5.25 52.05
C ALA A 647 34.80 3.76 52.16
N THR A 648 35.63 3.23 51.25
CA THR A 648 36.10 1.83 51.27
C THR A 648 37.44 1.64 51.99
N HIS A 649 37.97 2.69 52.63
CA HIS A 649 39.28 2.71 53.29
C HIS A 649 40.43 2.23 52.40
N GLY A 650 40.41 2.60 51.12
CA GLY A 650 41.47 2.29 50.16
C GLY A 650 41.40 0.92 49.51
N ASN A 651 40.50 0.05 49.96
CA ASN A 651 40.45 -1.35 49.53
C ASN A 651 39.62 -1.56 48.25
N GLY A 652 38.70 -0.65 47.93
CA GLY A 652 37.74 -0.81 46.83
C GLY A 652 36.52 -1.66 47.22
N ALA A 653 35.70 -1.99 46.21
CA ALA A 653 34.48 -2.76 46.38
C ALA A 653 34.66 -4.24 46.03
N ASP A 654 34.10 -5.12 46.87
CA ASP A 654 34.17 -6.58 46.68
C ASP A 654 33.20 -7.05 45.59
N VAL A 655 32.08 -6.33 45.42
CA VAL A 655 31.08 -6.55 44.37
C VAL A 655 30.62 -5.22 43.78
N ILE A 656 30.50 -5.15 42.46
CA ILE A 656 29.94 -4.01 41.74
C ILE A 656 28.83 -4.52 40.84
N ILE A 657 27.63 -3.93 40.94
CA ILE A 657 26.46 -4.29 40.12
C ILE A 657 26.06 -3.08 39.26
N THR A 658 26.15 -3.23 37.93
CA THR A 658 25.84 -2.19 36.95
C THR A 658 24.68 -2.60 36.04
N PHE A 659 24.00 -1.60 35.46
CA PHE A 659 22.84 -1.79 34.58
C PHE A 659 23.02 -1.16 33.18
N SER A 660 24.15 -0.49 32.91
CA SER A 660 24.43 0.19 31.64
C SER A 660 25.91 0.13 31.22
N ASP A 661 26.17 0.27 29.91
CA ASP A 661 27.51 0.21 29.29
C ASP A 661 28.34 1.51 29.43
N SER A 662 27.70 2.68 29.53
CA SER A 662 28.35 3.95 29.18
C SER A 662 29.46 4.44 30.12
N GLU A 663 29.56 3.93 31.35
CA GLU A 663 30.54 4.39 32.36
C GLU A 663 31.31 3.24 33.05
N GLN A 664 31.33 2.05 32.43
CA GLN A 664 31.98 0.87 33.02
C GLN A 664 33.47 1.06 33.31
N SER A 665 34.19 1.86 32.52
CA SER A 665 35.63 2.06 32.69
C SER A 665 35.99 2.79 34.00
N ARG A 666 35.18 3.78 34.41
CA ARG A 666 35.43 4.53 35.66
C ARG A 666 34.99 3.75 36.88
N VAL A 667 33.83 3.10 36.84
CA VAL A 667 33.31 2.32 37.98
C VAL A 667 34.12 1.05 38.20
N SER A 668 34.59 0.37 37.13
CA SER A 668 35.44 -0.82 37.25
C SER A 668 36.78 -0.53 37.94
N SER A 669 37.30 0.70 37.87
CA SER A 669 38.52 1.09 38.59
C SER A 669 38.39 1.06 40.13
N CYS A 670 37.15 1.03 40.65
CA CYS A 670 36.85 0.95 42.08
C CYS A 670 36.85 -0.49 42.63
N ILE A 671 37.04 -1.50 41.78
CA ILE A 671 37.00 -2.91 42.20
C ILE A 671 38.17 -3.25 43.16
N ALA A 672 37.92 -4.10 44.15
CA ALA A 672 38.94 -4.65 45.04
C ALA A 672 39.66 -5.85 44.39
N ASP A 673 40.79 -6.29 44.97
CA ASP A 673 41.37 -7.59 44.60
C ASP A 673 40.36 -8.71 44.88
N CYS A 674 40.33 -9.72 44.02
CA CYS A 674 39.32 -10.80 44.05
C CYS A 674 37.86 -10.30 43.88
N GLY A 675 37.65 -9.08 43.36
CA GLY A 675 36.32 -8.49 43.22
C GLY A 675 35.49 -9.08 42.09
N ARG A 676 34.17 -8.85 42.15
CA ARG A 676 33.19 -9.37 41.19
C ARG A 676 32.39 -8.23 40.55
N LEU A 677 32.51 -8.06 39.25
CA LEU A 677 31.72 -7.09 38.48
C LEU A 677 30.57 -7.80 37.78
N ILE A 678 29.34 -7.44 38.13
CA ILE A 678 28.11 -8.00 37.56
C ILE A 678 27.42 -6.95 36.72
N GLU A 679 27.25 -7.23 35.44
CA GLU A 679 26.46 -6.42 34.52
C GLU A 679 25.08 -7.04 34.33
N ILE A 680 24.04 -6.34 34.75
CA ILE A 680 22.64 -6.73 34.48
C ILE A 680 22.23 -6.12 33.14
N ARG A 681 22.00 -6.98 32.15
CA ARG A 681 21.53 -6.58 30.82
C ARG A 681 20.00 -6.57 30.79
N ILE A 682 19.46 -5.37 30.67
CA ILE A 682 18.02 -5.12 30.71
C ILE A 682 17.34 -5.60 29.42
N SER A 683 18.06 -5.75 28.30
CA SER A 683 17.49 -6.21 27.02
C SER A 683 18.31 -7.31 26.36
N ALA A 684 17.63 -8.30 25.75
CA ALA A 684 18.25 -9.41 25.03
C ALA A 684 19.04 -8.98 23.76
N GLU A 685 18.81 -7.77 23.25
CA GLU A 685 19.45 -7.24 22.03
C GLU A 685 20.77 -6.49 22.31
N GLU A 686 21.19 -6.37 23.58
CA GLU A 686 22.52 -5.91 24.00
C GLU A 686 23.59 -7.01 23.79
N ASN A 687 23.63 -7.54 22.57
CA ASN A 687 24.67 -8.46 22.08
C ASN A 687 25.77 -7.72 21.30
N ALA A 688 25.82 -6.39 21.39
CA ALA A 688 26.98 -5.65 20.93
C ALA A 688 28.23 -6.22 21.66
N PRO A 689 29.35 -6.44 20.97
CA PRO A 689 30.59 -6.79 21.64
C PRO A 689 30.85 -5.69 22.67
N CYS A 690 30.85 -6.07 23.95
CA CYS A 690 31.20 -5.17 25.02
C CYS A 690 32.70 -4.89 24.84
N GLU A 691 33.04 -3.73 24.26
CA GLU A 691 34.41 -3.21 24.27
C GLU A 691 34.70 -2.77 25.70
N VAL A 692 34.98 -3.75 26.57
CA VAL A 692 35.35 -3.40 27.92
C VAL A 692 36.77 -2.85 27.87
N GLY A 693 36.87 -1.52 27.78
CA GLY A 693 38.12 -0.78 27.86
C GLY A 693 38.69 -0.85 29.28
N PHE A 694 39.30 -1.99 29.62
CA PHE A 694 39.97 -2.18 30.91
C PHE A 694 41.37 -1.58 30.86
N THR A 695 41.63 -0.52 31.61
CA THR A 695 42.97 0.09 31.67
C THR A 695 43.89 -0.61 32.69
N SER A 696 43.35 -1.32 33.69
CA SER A 696 44.14 -2.07 34.68
C SER A 696 43.27 -3.09 35.46
N TRP A 697 43.46 -4.39 35.24
CA TRP A 697 42.84 -5.43 36.08
C TRP A 697 43.58 -5.55 37.43
N LYS A 698 42.82 -5.81 38.49
CA LYS A 698 43.33 -6.31 39.77
C LYS A 698 43.30 -7.84 39.78
N ASP A 699 44.15 -8.46 40.59
CA ASP A 699 44.32 -9.91 40.58
C ASP A 699 43.02 -10.62 41.01
N ASN A 700 42.73 -11.75 40.36
CA ASN A 700 41.59 -12.65 40.63
C ASN A 700 40.19 -12.04 40.53
N CYS A 701 40.01 -10.93 39.81
CA CYS A 701 38.66 -10.37 39.62
C CYS A 701 37.86 -11.17 38.57
N THR A 702 36.53 -11.06 38.62
CA THR A 702 35.61 -11.69 37.65
C THR A 702 34.62 -10.68 37.06
N PHE A 703 34.24 -10.89 35.79
CA PHE A 703 33.18 -10.15 35.11
C PHE A 703 32.09 -11.12 34.66
N THR A 704 30.84 -10.86 35.04
CA THR A 704 29.69 -11.71 34.72
C THR A 704 28.52 -10.90 34.22
N THR A 705 27.86 -11.36 33.17
CA THR A 705 26.64 -10.74 32.65
C THR A 705 25.42 -11.53 33.08
N VAL A 706 24.33 -10.82 33.40
CA VAL A 706 23.07 -11.39 33.87
C VAL A 706 21.93 -10.90 32.98
N ASN A 707 21.15 -11.83 32.43
CA ASN A 707 19.94 -11.53 31.67
C ASN A 707 18.84 -12.54 32.05
N LEU A 708 17.76 -12.05 32.66
CA LEU A 708 16.69 -12.90 33.20
C LEU A 708 15.87 -13.58 32.09
N GLU A 709 15.58 -12.87 31.00
CA GLU A 709 14.80 -13.41 29.87
C GLU A 709 15.51 -14.61 29.23
N ASN A 710 16.82 -14.48 29.01
CA ASN A 710 17.66 -15.56 28.51
C ASN A 710 17.73 -16.74 29.51
N LEU A 711 17.79 -16.45 30.82
CA LEU A 711 17.75 -17.49 31.85
C LEU A 711 16.44 -18.28 31.80
N ALA A 712 15.30 -17.61 31.67
CA ALA A 712 13.98 -18.21 31.57
C ALA A 712 13.84 -19.12 30.34
N ARG A 713 14.48 -18.76 29.22
CA ARG A 713 14.45 -19.54 27.97
C ARG A 713 15.42 -20.71 27.99
N SER A 714 16.69 -20.47 28.36
CA SER A 714 17.76 -21.46 28.23
C SER A 714 17.88 -22.39 29.44
N ARG A 715 17.48 -21.95 30.64
CA ARG A 715 17.57 -22.73 31.89
C ARG A 715 16.30 -22.63 32.73
N PRO A 716 15.14 -23.10 32.23
CA PRO A 716 13.85 -22.98 32.91
C PRO A 716 13.83 -23.57 34.33
N LYS A 717 14.52 -24.68 34.58
CA LYS A 717 14.61 -25.28 35.93
C LYS A 717 15.35 -24.41 36.95
N VAL A 718 16.30 -23.57 36.50
CA VAL A 718 16.97 -22.60 37.38
C VAL A 718 16.03 -21.44 37.65
N MET A 719 15.36 -20.94 36.62
CA MET A 719 14.35 -19.89 36.73
C MET A 719 13.23 -20.27 37.73
N GLU A 720 12.73 -21.49 37.64
CA GLU A 720 11.74 -22.04 38.57
C GLU A 720 12.19 -21.96 40.04
N LYS A 721 13.44 -22.34 40.32
CA LYS A 721 14.01 -22.27 41.67
C LYS A 721 14.13 -20.84 42.18
N VAL A 722 14.55 -19.92 41.30
CA VAL A 722 14.65 -18.49 41.61
C VAL A 722 13.27 -17.93 41.95
N LEU A 723 12.25 -18.20 41.11
CA LEU A 723 10.87 -17.75 41.34
C LEU A 723 10.31 -18.22 42.69
N ILE A 724 10.47 -19.51 43.01
CA ILE A 724 9.99 -20.09 44.27
C ILE A 724 10.69 -19.43 45.48
N ARG A 725 12.00 -19.23 45.40
CA ARG A 725 12.77 -18.61 46.50
C ARG A 725 12.39 -17.15 46.70
N VAL A 726 12.23 -16.39 45.61
CA VAL A 726 11.80 -14.99 45.69
C VAL A 726 10.43 -14.88 46.32
N MET A 727 9.44 -15.66 45.86
CA MET A 727 8.10 -15.65 46.46
C MET A 727 8.13 -16.03 47.94
N LYS A 728 8.99 -16.96 48.34
CA LYS A 728 9.18 -17.31 49.74
C LYS A 728 9.72 -16.15 50.59
N LEU A 729 10.62 -15.31 50.05
CA LEU A 729 11.10 -14.13 50.75
C LEU A 729 9.99 -13.11 51.02
N PHE A 730 9.01 -13.00 50.11
CA PHE A 730 7.80 -12.20 50.33
C PHE A 730 6.87 -12.82 51.37
N GLU A 731 6.65 -14.14 51.31
CA GLU A 731 5.88 -14.88 52.33
C GLU A 731 6.47 -14.73 53.74
N ASP A 732 7.80 -14.76 53.85
CA ASP A 732 8.53 -14.60 55.11
C ASP A 732 8.67 -13.13 55.56
N GLY A 733 8.17 -12.17 54.77
CA GLY A 733 8.24 -10.73 55.05
C GLY A 733 9.67 -10.16 55.07
N LYS A 734 10.61 -10.78 54.34
CA LYS A 734 12.02 -10.35 54.27
C LYS A 734 12.26 -9.26 53.24
N VAL A 735 11.39 -9.19 52.25
CA VAL A 735 11.34 -8.14 51.22
C VAL A 735 9.91 -7.63 51.10
N VAL A 736 9.75 -6.38 50.69
CA VAL A 736 8.44 -5.72 50.58
C VAL A 736 8.36 -5.03 49.23
N ALA A 737 7.28 -5.27 48.51
CA ALA A 737 7.05 -4.69 47.19
C ALA A 737 6.55 -3.25 47.34
N ASN A 738 6.91 -2.41 46.37
CA ASN A 738 6.36 -1.07 46.30
C ASN A 738 4.95 -1.14 45.70
N VAL A 739 4.04 -0.30 46.22
CA VAL A 739 2.68 -0.17 45.67
C VAL A 739 2.78 0.34 44.23
N PRO A 740 2.26 -0.38 43.22
CA PRO A 740 2.34 0.05 41.83
C PRO A 740 1.33 1.16 41.51
N ALA A 741 1.67 2.00 40.54
CA ALA A 741 0.72 2.90 39.90
C ALA A 741 -0.11 2.11 38.88
N VAL A 742 -1.43 2.11 39.04
CA VAL A 742 -2.34 1.28 38.26
C VAL A 742 -3.05 2.09 37.17
N PHE A 743 -2.90 1.65 35.92
CA PHE A 743 -3.53 2.24 34.74
C PHE A 743 -4.53 1.30 34.09
N GLY A 744 -5.56 1.85 33.46
CA GLY A 744 -6.45 1.09 32.59
C GLY A 744 -5.76 0.59 31.33
N MET A 745 -6.27 -0.48 30.71
CA MET A 745 -5.71 -1.01 29.47
C MET A 745 -5.87 -0.02 28.30
N SER A 746 -6.93 0.81 28.32
CA SER A 746 -7.07 1.93 27.37
C SER A 746 -6.04 3.05 27.57
N GLU A 747 -5.43 3.13 28.76
CA GLU A 747 -4.46 4.15 29.17
C GLU A 747 -3.02 3.68 28.99
N ILE A 748 -2.79 2.53 28.33
CA ILE A 748 -1.48 1.90 28.20
C ILE A 748 -0.38 2.84 27.67
N ARG A 749 -0.72 3.78 26.78
CA ARG A 749 0.21 4.80 26.27
C ARG A 749 0.67 5.76 27.37
N GLN A 750 -0.23 6.15 28.27
CA GLN A 750 0.11 6.99 29.42
C GLN A 750 0.95 6.20 30.43
N ALA A 751 0.63 4.92 30.63
CA ALA A 751 1.40 4.02 31.48
C ALA A 751 2.86 3.90 31.00
N PHE A 752 3.10 3.69 29.70
CA PHE A 752 4.46 3.69 29.13
C PHE A 752 5.17 5.04 29.27
N ARG A 753 4.47 6.17 29.06
CA ARG A 753 5.05 7.52 29.28
C ARG A 753 5.43 7.74 30.74
N GLN A 754 4.65 7.23 31.68
CA GLN A 754 4.99 7.27 33.09
C GLN A 754 6.22 6.41 33.40
N ALA A 755 6.28 5.18 32.87
CA ALA A 755 7.43 4.29 33.05
C ALA A 755 8.73 4.85 32.43
N LEU A 756 8.64 5.61 31.34
CA LEU A 756 9.78 6.32 30.74
C LEU A 756 10.27 7.50 31.56
N ASN A 757 9.38 8.12 32.32
CA ASN A 757 9.74 9.25 33.15
C ASN A 757 10.53 8.75 34.35
N ARG A 758 11.86 8.71 34.22
CA ARG A 758 12.82 8.37 35.29
C ARG A 758 12.69 9.21 36.57
N ARG A 759 11.76 10.17 36.61
CA ARG A 759 11.39 10.92 37.81
C ARG A 759 10.37 10.19 38.70
N ASN A 760 9.61 9.25 38.14
CA ASN A 760 8.58 8.49 38.84
C ASN A 760 9.10 7.09 39.17
N MET A 761 9.22 6.79 40.46
CA MET A 761 9.83 5.56 41.00
C MET A 761 8.83 4.43 41.29
N THR A 762 7.54 4.68 41.00
CA THR A 762 6.47 3.73 41.28
C THR A 762 6.40 2.69 40.16
N PRO A 763 6.46 1.38 40.47
CA PRO A 763 6.24 0.35 39.46
C PRO A 763 4.92 0.60 38.72
N VAL A 764 4.88 0.41 37.41
CA VAL A 764 3.68 0.72 36.62
C VAL A 764 3.01 -0.58 36.21
N VAL A 765 1.73 -0.71 36.54
CA VAL A 765 0.91 -1.88 36.22
C VAL A 765 -0.30 -1.45 35.41
N VAL A 766 -0.64 -2.26 34.40
CA VAL A 766 -1.79 -2.04 33.53
C VAL A 766 -2.82 -3.14 33.82
N VAL A 767 -4.05 -2.73 34.09
CA VAL A 767 -5.17 -3.60 34.45
C VAL A 767 -6.33 -3.35 33.48
N PRO A 768 -6.89 -4.38 32.84
CA PRO A 768 -8.05 -4.24 31.97
C PRO A 768 -9.32 -4.00 32.80
N ARG A 769 -9.94 -2.82 32.67
CA ARG A 769 -11.22 -2.52 33.34
C ARG A 769 -12.43 -2.93 32.49
N LEU A 770 -13.55 -3.21 33.15
CA LEU A 770 -14.78 -3.59 32.48
C LEU A 770 -15.28 -2.46 31.56
N GLY A 771 -15.59 -2.76 30.30
CA GLY A 771 -16.12 -1.78 29.35
C GLY A 771 -15.08 -0.87 28.68
N GLU A 772 -13.79 -0.97 29.03
CA GLU A 772 -12.73 -0.20 28.37
C GLU A 772 -12.60 -0.54 26.89
N LYS A 773 -12.33 0.48 26.08
CA LYS A 773 -12.09 0.35 24.64
C LYS A 773 -10.61 0.57 24.33
N ILE A 774 -10.01 -0.42 23.68
CA ILE A 774 -8.63 -0.44 23.20
C ILE A 774 -8.58 -0.25 21.69
N GLN A 775 -7.44 0.25 21.22
CA GLN A 775 -7.16 0.46 19.81
C GLN A 775 -6.79 -0.88 19.14
N LEU A 776 -7.69 -1.45 18.32
CA LEU A 776 -7.54 -2.78 17.72
C LEU A 776 -7.37 -2.68 16.19
N LEU A 777 -6.44 -3.45 15.62
CA LEU A 777 -6.37 -3.63 14.17
C LEU A 777 -7.65 -4.34 13.71
N LYS A 778 -8.39 -3.71 12.78
CA LYS A 778 -9.62 -4.32 12.28
C LYS A 778 -9.27 -5.57 11.46
N THR A 779 -9.54 -6.75 11.99
CA THR A 779 -9.67 -7.96 11.21
C THR A 779 -10.90 -7.81 10.31
N LEU A 780 -10.66 -7.69 9.01
CA LEU A 780 -11.71 -7.55 7.99
C LEU A 780 -12.13 -8.92 7.43
N CYS A 781 -11.25 -9.90 7.59
CA CYS A 781 -11.42 -11.27 7.16
C CYS A 781 -11.42 -12.16 8.41
N HIS A 782 -12.41 -13.04 8.53
CA HIS A 782 -12.48 -13.98 9.65
C HIS A 782 -11.44 -15.09 9.46
N SER A 783 -10.74 -15.48 10.54
CA SER A 783 -9.72 -16.53 10.50
C SER A 783 -10.29 -17.91 10.15
N ASN A 784 -11.59 -18.13 10.37
CA ASN A 784 -12.27 -19.41 10.17
C ASN A 784 -13.11 -19.43 8.88
N SER A 785 -12.78 -18.60 7.89
CA SER A 785 -13.48 -18.56 6.60
C SER A 785 -12.52 -18.59 5.42
N ALA A 786 -13.01 -19.11 4.30
CA ALA A 786 -12.31 -19.05 3.01
C ALA A 786 -12.71 -17.79 2.23
N HIS A 787 -11.74 -17.19 1.54
CA HIS A 787 -11.99 -16.03 0.67
C HIS A 787 -11.48 -16.30 -0.75
N LEU A 788 -12.38 -16.12 -1.72
CA LEU A 788 -12.16 -16.42 -3.13
C LEU A 788 -11.65 -15.17 -3.87
N ILE A 789 -10.56 -15.30 -4.63
CA ILE A 789 -10.02 -14.25 -5.49
C ILE A 789 -9.92 -14.78 -6.92
N VAL A 790 -10.81 -14.31 -7.78
CA VAL A 790 -10.79 -14.64 -9.21
C VAL A 790 -9.85 -13.70 -9.95
N GLY A 791 -8.99 -14.24 -10.80
CA GLY A 791 -7.84 -13.49 -11.31
C GLY A 791 -6.73 -13.36 -10.26
N GLY A 792 -6.74 -14.21 -9.22
CA GLY A 792 -5.82 -14.15 -8.08
C GLY A 792 -4.34 -14.35 -8.43
N SER A 793 -4.04 -14.95 -9.58
CA SER A 793 -2.66 -15.08 -10.08
C SER A 793 -2.15 -13.89 -10.89
N GLY A 794 -3.01 -12.90 -11.18
CA GLY A 794 -2.63 -11.66 -11.87
C GLY A 794 -1.97 -10.65 -10.93
N GLY A 795 -1.28 -9.64 -11.46
CA GLY A 795 -0.52 -8.66 -10.67
C GLY A 795 -1.34 -8.02 -9.54
N LEU A 796 -2.51 -7.46 -9.86
CA LEU A 796 -3.40 -6.85 -8.85
C LEU A 796 -4.02 -7.91 -7.91
N GLY A 797 -4.37 -9.09 -8.42
CA GLY A 797 -4.93 -10.19 -7.63
C GLY A 797 -3.95 -10.69 -6.55
N LEU A 798 -2.66 -10.80 -6.88
CA LEU A 798 -1.61 -11.16 -5.94
C LEU A 798 -1.42 -10.08 -4.86
N CYS A 799 -1.46 -8.80 -5.24
CA CYS A 799 -1.41 -7.69 -4.27
C CYS A 799 -2.59 -7.73 -3.30
N ILE A 800 -3.80 -8.00 -3.81
CA ILE A 800 -5.01 -8.18 -3.00
C ILE A 800 -4.85 -9.37 -2.06
N ALA A 801 -4.35 -10.51 -2.54
CA ALA A 801 -4.16 -11.70 -1.71
C ALA A 801 -3.20 -11.44 -0.54
N ARG A 802 -2.03 -10.84 -0.79
CA ARG A 802 -1.09 -10.43 0.27
C ARG A 802 -1.72 -9.50 1.28
N TRP A 803 -2.46 -8.51 0.79
CA TRP A 803 -3.16 -7.56 1.63
C TRP A 803 -4.22 -8.26 2.51
N MET A 804 -5.02 -9.17 1.94
CA MET A 804 -6.04 -9.91 2.70
C MET A 804 -5.46 -10.80 3.80
N ILE A 805 -4.33 -11.47 3.54
CA ILE A 805 -3.61 -12.27 4.56
C ILE A 805 -3.24 -11.37 5.75
N ARG A 806 -2.67 -10.19 5.47
CA ARG A 806 -2.32 -9.18 6.48
C ARG A 806 -3.54 -8.60 7.20
N LYS A 807 -4.73 -8.63 6.59
CA LYS A 807 -6.01 -8.21 7.19
C LYS A 807 -6.78 -9.33 7.91
N GLY A 808 -6.14 -10.48 8.12
CA GLY A 808 -6.67 -11.58 8.94
C GLY A 808 -7.15 -12.79 8.16
N ALA A 809 -7.12 -12.77 6.82
CA ALA A 809 -7.48 -13.95 6.04
C ALA A 809 -6.48 -15.08 6.33
N ARG A 810 -7.00 -16.25 6.69
CA ARG A 810 -6.19 -17.46 6.93
C ARG A 810 -6.41 -18.55 5.89
N CYS A 811 -7.47 -18.46 5.10
CA CYS A 811 -7.72 -19.35 3.97
C CYS A 811 -8.07 -18.51 2.73
N LEU A 812 -7.19 -18.52 1.73
CA LEU A 812 -7.44 -17.89 0.43
C LEU A 812 -7.53 -18.94 -0.68
N VAL A 813 -8.46 -18.73 -1.61
CA VAL A 813 -8.59 -19.52 -2.83
C VAL A 813 -8.36 -18.60 -4.03
N LEU A 814 -7.27 -18.81 -4.75
CA LEU A 814 -6.92 -18.07 -5.96
C LEU A 814 -7.39 -18.85 -7.18
N LEU A 815 -8.31 -18.27 -7.96
CA LEU A 815 -8.77 -18.86 -9.21
C LEU A 815 -8.12 -18.16 -10.41
N SER A 816 -7.59 -18.95 -11.33
CA SER A 816 -7.16 -18.44 -12.62
C SER A 816 -7.14 -19.51 -13.72
N ARG A 817 -7.01 -19.09 -14.97
CA ARG A 817 -6.87 -20.01 -16.12
C ARG A 817 -5.57 -20.80 -16.09
N SER A 818 -4.51 -20.22 -15.52
CA SER A 818 -3.18 -20.83 -15.42
C SER A 818 -3.00 -21.68 -14.16
N GLY A 819 -3.89 -21.55 -13.16
CA GLY A 819 -3.73 -22.14 -11.83
C GLY A 819 -2.49 -21.62 -11.10
N GLY A 820 -2.01 -22.39 -10.11
CA GLY A 820 -0.83 -22.08 -9.29
C GLY A 820 0.54 -22.26 -9.96
N ARG A 821 0.63 -22.33 -11.29
CA ARG A 821 1.87 -22.69 -12.00
C ARG A 821 2.90 -21.57 -12.16
N SER A 822 2.66 -20.38 -11.61
CA SER A 822 3.59 -19.25 -11.71
C SER A 822 4.47 -19.13 -10.46
N GLY A 823 5.75 -18.78 -10.65
CA GLY A 823 6.70 -18.59 -9.54
C GLY A 823 6.20 -17.56 -8.51
N LYS A 824 5.52 -16.49 -8.96
CA LYS A 824 4.94 -15.46 -8.11
C LYS A 824 3.82 -15.98 -7.18
N VAL A 825 3.05 -16.98 -7.62
CA VAL A 825 2.02 -17.61 -6.77
C VAL A 825 2.70 -18.49 -5.73
N GLN A 826 3.77 -19.20 -6.09
CA GLN A 826 4.53 -20.00 -5.13
C GLN A 826 5.19 -19.13 -4.05
N GLU A 827 5.76 -17.98 -4.43
CA GLU A 827 6.28 -16.99 -3.48
C GLU A 827 5.20 -16.52 -2.49
N LEU A 828 3.98 -16.27 -2.98
CA LEU A 828 2.84 -15.91 -2.12
C LEU A 828 2.45 -17.05 -1.17
N ILE A 829 2.46 -18.30 -1.63
CA ILE A 829 2.16 -19.46 -0.78
C ILE A 829 3.19 -19.54 0.37
N THR A 830 4.49 -19.45 0.05
CA THR A 830 5.55 -19.46 1.07
C THR A 830 5.43 -18.28 2.05
N GLU A 831 5.13 -17.07 1.55
CA GLU A 831 4.87 -15.90 2.39
C GLU A 831 3.66 -16.12 3.30
N ALA A 832 2.57 -16.67 2.77
CA ALA A 832 1.35 -16.95 3.51
C ALA A 832 1.58 -17.96 4.64
N GLU A 833 2.31 -19.04 4.37
CA GLU A 833 2.66 -20.07 5.36
C GLU A 833 3.43 -19.47 6.54
N SER A 834 4.38 -18.56 6.27
CA SER A 834 5.13 -17.84 7.32
C SER A 834 4.24 -16.94 8.21
N LEU A 835 3.08 -16.52 7.68
CA LEU A 835 2.08 -15.70 8.37
C LEU A 835 0.92 -16.54 8.94
N GLY A 836 1.02 -17.87 8.90
CA GLY A 836 0.00 -18.79 9.39
C GLY A 836 -1.27 -18.83 8.53
N ALA A 837 -1.18 -18.45 7.25
CA ALA A 837 -2.27 -18.51 6.29
C ALA A 837 -2.03 -19.60 5.24
N PHE A 838 -3.12 -20.19 4.76
CA PHE A 838 -3.14 -21.23 3.74
C PHE A 838 -3.72 -20.67 2.44
N VAL A 839 -3.03 -20.90 1.32
CA VAL A 839 -3.42 -20.42 -0.01
C VAL A 839 -3.58 -21.60 -0.95
N VAL A 840 -4.77 -21.75 -1.51
CA VAL A 840 -5.10 -22.76 -2.52
C VAL A 840 -5.17 -22.08 -3.89
N ALA A 841 -4.41 -22.54 -4.87
CA ALA A 841 -4.41 -21.96 -6.21
C ALA A 841 -4.95 -22.96 -7.25
N GLU A 842 -6.22 -22.78 -7.64
CA GLU A 842 -6.93 -23.70 -8.53
C GLU A 842 -7.07 -23.17 -9.95
N ARG A 843 -7.06 -24.11 -10.91
CA ARG A 843 -7.40 -23.80 -12.29
C ARG A 843 -8.91 -23.77 -12.45
N CYS A 844 -9.44 -22.67 -12.96
CA CYS A 844 -10.88 -22.56 -13.26
C CYS A 844 -11.12 -21.57 -14.40
N TYR A 845 -11.91 -21.97 -15.39
CA TYR A 845 -12.51 -21.03 -16.34
C TYR A 845 -13.84 -20.56 -15.77
N VAL A 846 -13.84 -19.39 -15.11
CA VAL A 846 -15.06 -18.88 -14.44
C VAL A 846 -16.24 -18.62 -15.38
N SER A 847 -15.99 -18.46 -16.69
CA SER A 847 -17.05 -18.37 -17.70
C SER A 847 -17.72 -19.71 -18.02
N ASN A 848 -17.17 -20.84 -17.56
CA ASN A 848 -17.76 -22.18 -17.70
C ASN A 848 -18.54 -22.52 -16.42
N GLU A 849 -19.87 -22.52 -16.51
CA GLU A 849 -20.76 -22.76 -15.38
C GLU A 849 -20.51 -24.12 -14.71
N ALA A 850 -20.35 -25.19 -15.49
CA ALA A 850 -20.16 -26.54 -14.96
C ALA A 850 -18.84 -26.67 -14.18
N GLU A 851 -17.76 -26.05 -14.67
CA GLU A 851 -16.48 -26.01 -13.95
C GLU A 851 -16.60 -25.23 -12.63
N VAL A 852 -17.29 -24.09 -12.62
CA VAL A 852 -17.49 -23.30 -11.39
C VAL A 852 -18.32 -24.08 -10.37
N GLN A 853 -19.43 -24.70 -10.79
CA GLN A 853 -20.28 -25.49 -9.89
C GLN A 853 -19.51 -26.67 -9.29
N GLN A 854 -18.78 -27.41 -10.11
CA GLN A 854 -17.98 -28.54 -9.64
C GLN A 854 -16.90 -28.09 -8.64
N LEU A 855 -16.17 -27.02 -8.98
CA LEU A 855 -15.11 -26.50 -8.10
C LEU A 855 -15.66 -25.98 -6.77
N MET A 856 -16.78 -25.24 -6.77
CA MET A 856 -17.39 -24.78 -5.52
C MET A 856 -17.84 -25.95 -4.64
N ALA A 857 -18.38 -27.03 -5.23
CA ALA A 857 -18.77 -28.23 -4.50
C ALA A 857 -17.57 -28.97 -3.89
N ASP A 858 -16.42 -28.97 -4.57
CA ASP A 858 -15.20 -29.61 -4.07
C ASP A 858 -14.54 -28.76 -2.97
N LEU A 859 -14.48 -27.44 -3.13
CA LEU A 859 -13.97 -26.52 -2.10
C LEU A 859 -14.81 -26.56 -0.81
N ALA A 860 -16.13 -26.69 -0.92
CA ALA A 860 -17.03 -26.78 0.23
C ALA A 860 -16.78 -28.03 1.10
N LYS A 861 -16.19 -29.10 0.54
CA LYS A 861 -15.81 -30.32 1.29
C LYS A 861 -14.44 -30.19 1.96
N ALA A 862 -13.54 -29.41 1.36
CA ALA A 862 -12.12 -29.36 1.74
C ALA A 862 -11.76 -28.17 2.64
N LEU A 863 -12.51 -27.06 2.57
CA LEU A 863 -12.16 -25.79 3.18
C LEU A 863 -13.28 -25.28 4.13
N PRO A 864 -12.96 -24.31 5.02
CA PRO A 864 -13.97 -23.58 5.76
C PRO A 864 -14.99 -22.88 4.83
N PRO A 865 -16.17 -22.48 5.34
CA PRO A 865 -17.17 -21.79 4.55
C PRO A 865 -16.61 -20.56 3.83
N ILE A 866 -16.96 -20.42 2.55
CA ILE A 866 -16.60 -19.24 1.76
C ILE A 866 -17.43 -18.07 2.27
N ARG A 867 -16.76 -17.00 2.73
CA ARG A 867 -17.42 -15.79 3.24
C ARG A 867 -17.19 -14.57 2.36
N GLY A 868 -16.26 -14.62 1.41
CA GLY A 868 -15.93 -13.45 0.61
C GLY A 868 -15.49 -13.79 -0.81
N VAL A 869 -15.89 -12.96 -1.77
CA VAL A 869 -15.48 -13.06 -3.17
C VAL A 869 -14.89 -11.73 -3.63
N VAL A 870 -13.73 -11.79 -4.30
CA VAL A 870 -13.15 -10.70 -5.08
C VAL A 870 -13.01 -11.15 -6.53
N HIS A 871 -13.75 -10.52 -7.43
CA HIS A 871 -13.70 -10.80 -8.86
C HIS A 871 -12.80 -9.80 -9.58
N ALA A 872 -11.53 -10.17 -9.77
CA ALA A 872 -10.51 -9.36 -10.42
C ALA A 872 -10.15 -9.86 -11.83
N ALA A 873 -11.01 -10.67 -12.45
CA ALA A 873 -10.78 -11.19 -13.80
C ALA A 873 -10.85 -10.06 -14.85
N MET A 874 -9.82 -10.00 -15.70
CA MET A 874 -9.70 -8.98 -16.74
C MET A 874 -9.05 -9.57 -17.99
N VAL A 875 -9.68 -9.28 -19.14
CA VAL A 875 -9.12 -9.44 -20.49
C VAL A 875 -9.43 -8.12 -21.21
N LEU A 876 -8.46 -7.61 -21.98
CA LEU A 876 -8.56 -6.31 -22.64
C LEU A 876 -8.17 -6.45 -24.12
N HIS A 877 -9.05 -5.98 -24.99
CA HIS A 877 -8.83 -5.84 -26.43
C HIS A 877 -9.24 -4.41 -26.83
N ASP A 878 -8.26 -3.52 -26.94
CA ASP A 878 -8.48 -2.13 -27.35
C ASP A 878 -8.60 -2.07 -28.88
N ILE A 879 -9.83 -2.10 -29.39
CA ILE A 879 -10.16 -2.17 -30.81
C ILE A 879 -11.36 -1.25 -31.10
N PRO A 880 -11.28 -0.35 -32.11
CA PRO A 880 -12.41 0.47 -32.52
C PRO A 880 -13.66 -0.35 -32.84
N LEU A 881 -14.85 0.19 -32.55
CA LEU A 881 -16.11 -0.55 -32.68
C LEU A 881 -16.31 -1.16 -34.08
N GLU A 882 -15.96 -0.42 -35.13
CA GLU A 882 -16.06 -0.86 -36.53
C GLU A 882 -15.22 -2.12 -36.82
N ASN A 883 -14.04 -2.24 -36.21
CA ASN A 883 -13.07 -3.31 -36.45
C ASN A 883 -13.17 -4.49 -35.47
N MET A 884 -13.94 -4.34 -34.39
CA MET A 884 -14.05 -5.35 -33.34
C MET A 884 -14.68 -6.65 -33.85
N SER A 885 -13.98 -7.79 -33.78
CA SER A 885 -14.57 -9.08 -34.17
C SER A 885 -15.47 -9.66 -33.08
N LEU A 886 -16.27 -10.68 -33.40
CA LEU A 886 -17.07 -11.39 -32.39
C LEU A 886 -16.19 -12.09 -31.35
N ALA A 887 -15.03 -12.60 -31.76
CA ALA A 887 -14.07 -13.22 -30.87
C ALA A 887 -13.54 -12.20 -29.85
N ASP A 888 -13.12 -11.02 -30.31
CA ASP A 888 -12.64 -9.93 -29.43
C ASP A 888 -13.71 -9.54 -28.41
N TYR A 889 -14.96 -9.38 -28.87
CA TYR A 889 -16.08 -9.05 -27.99
C TYR A 889 -16.30 -10.12 -26.92
N LYS A 890 -16.41 -11.39 -27.32
CA LYS A 890 -16.67 -12.50 -26.39
C LYS A 890 -15.53 -12.70 -25.40
N ASP A 891 -14.29 -12.57 -25.82
CA ASP A 891 -13.11 -12.78 -24.97
C ASP A 891 -13.00 -11.71 -23.87
N VAL A 892 -13.41 -10.46 -24.17
CA VAL A 892 -13.49 -9.38 -23.16
C VAL A 892 -14.65 -9.60 -22.18
N LEU A 893 -15.84 -9.94 -22.67
CA LEU A 893 -17.04 -10.01 -21.83
C LEU A 893 -17.07 -11.27 -20.95
N ARG A 894 -16.80 -12.46 -21.50
CA ARG A 894 -16.91 -13.76 -20.79
C ARG A 894 -16.36 -13.78 -19.37
N PRO A 895 -15.10 -13.35 -19.11
CA PRO A 895 -14.54 -13.42 -17.75
C PRO A 895 -15.23 -12.47 -16.77
N LYS A 896 -15.75 -11.33 -17.22
CA LYS A 896 -16.40 -10.33 -16.37
C LYS A 896 -17.90 -10.63 -16.21
N VAL A 897 -18.59 -10.86 -17.31
CA VAL A 897 -20.05 -11.03 -17.37
C VAL A 897 -20.44 -12.44 -16.91
N ASP A 898 -20.16 -13.46 -17.73
CA ASP A 898 -20.50 -14.84 -17.43
C ASP A 898 -19.81 -15.31 -16.15
N GLY A 899 -18.55 -14.90 -15.93
CA GLY A 899 -17.80 -15.21 -14.71
C GLY A 899 -18.47 -14.72 -13.42
N ALA A 900 -18.94 -13.47 -13.39
CA ALA A 900 -19.63 -12.95 -12.20
C ALA A 900 -21.01 -13.60 -12.00
N TRP A 901 -21.73 -13.87 -13.10
CA TRP A 901 -23.04 -14.52 -13.06
C TRP A 901 -22.96 -15.97 -12.57
N ASN A 902 -22.01 -16.75 -13.09
CA ASN A 902 -21.78 -18.13 -12.68
C ASN A 902 -21.41 -18.23 -11.20
N LEU A 903 -20.56 -17.33 -10.69
CA LEU A 903 -20.23 -17.27 -9.27
C LEU A 903 -21.43 -16.88 -8.39
N HIS A 904 -22.28 -15.96 -8.87
CA HIS A 904 -23.53 -15.63 -8.18
C HIS A 904 -24.44 -16.85 -8.03
N ASN A 905 -24.64 -17.60 -9.12
CA ASN A 905 -25.49 -18.79 -9.10
C ASN A 905 -24.89 -19.90 -8.22
N ALA A 906 -23.59 -20.16 -8.34
CA ALA A 906 -22.91 -21.20 -7.58
C ALA A 906 -22.86 -20.93 -6.06
N LEU A 907 -22.93 -19.65 -5.66
CA LEU A 907 -22.88 -19.22 -4.26
C LEU A 907 -24.23 -18.69 -3.75
N ALA A 908 -25.33 -18.94 -4.46
CA ALA A 908 -26.65 -18.39 -4.12
C ALA A 908 -27.14 -18.78 -2.71
N ASN A 909 -26.76 -19.97 -2.24
CA ASN A 909 -27.14 -20.49 -0.92
C ASN A 909 -26.04 -20.33 0.16
N VAL A 910 -24.99 -19.53 -0.13
CA VAL A 910 -23.88 -19.29 0.79
C VAL A 910 -24.02 -17.91 1.39
N GLU A 911 -23.95 -17.82 2.72
CA GLU A 911 -23.95 -16.54 3.43
C GLU A 911 -22.59 -15.85 3.24
N LEU A 912 -22.53 -14.87 2.35
CA LEU A 912 -21.33 -14.08 2.09
C LEU A 912 -21.33 -12.80 2.93
N ASP A 913 -20.15 -12.43 3.42
CA ASP A 913 -19.90 -11.14 4.07
C ASP A 913 -19.66 -10.05 3.02
N TYR A 914 -19.11 -10.39 1.84
CA TYR A 914 -18.92 -9.46 0.73
C TYR A 914 -18.80 -10.16 -0.64
N PHE A 915 -19.22 -9.46 -1.69
CA PHE A 915 -18.98 -9.83 -3.08
C PHE A 915 -18.48 -8.60 -3.83
N LEU A 916 -17.18 -8.52 -4.05
CA LEU A 916 -16.52 -7.36 -4.65
C LEU A 916 -16.19 -7.66 -6.11
N VAL A 917 -16.61 -6.81 -7.04
CA VAL A 917 -16.23 -6.90 -8.46
C VAL A 917 -15.36 -5.72 -8.86
N LEU A 918 -14.22 -6.00 -9.50
CA LEU A 918 -13.37 -4.95 -10.06
C LEU A 918 -13.88 -4.60 -11.47
N SER A 919 -14.63 -3.50 -11.53
CA SER A 919 -15.09 -2.86 -12.76
C SER A 919 -14.02 -1.90 -13.30
N SER A 920 -14.37 -1.02 -14.23
CA SER A 920 -13.43 -0.04 -14.77
C SER A 920 -14.10 1.29 -15.06
N ILE A 921 -13.34 2.36 -14.85
CA ILE A 921 -13.75 3.71 -15.18
C ILE A 921 -14.05 3.88 -16.69
N SER A 922 -13.54 2.99 -17.54
CA SER A 922 -13.89 2.91 -18.96
C SER A 922 -15.40 2.74 -19.18
N GLY A 923 -16.10 1.99 -18.30
CA GLY A 923 -17.56 1.88 -18.32
C GLY A 923 -18.26 3.19 -17.98
N VAL A 924 -17.63 4.08 -17.21
CA VAL A 924 -18.18 5.37 -16.79
C VAL A 924 -17.96 6.45 -17.86
N ILE A 925 -16.72 6.60 -18.33
CA ILE A 925 -16.32 7.66 -19.28
C ILE A 925 -16.53 7.26 -20.74
N GLY A 926 -16.60 5.96 -21.06
CA GLY A 926 -16.65 5.46 -22.42
C GLY A 926 -15.33 5.64 -23.16
N SER A 927 -14.28 4.92 -22.78
CA SER A 927 -12.97 5.09 -23.41
C SER A 927 -12.99 4.66 -24.88
N ARG A 928 -12.26 5.39 -25.73
CA ARG A 928 -12.11 5.07 -27.15
C ARG A 928 -11.42 3.72 -27.36
N GLY A 929 -11.93 2.92 -28.28
CA GLY A 929 -11.44 1.57 -28.58
C GLY A 929 -11.82 0.53 -27.52
N GLN A 930 -12.61 0.89 -26.51
CA GLN A 930 -12.92 0.01 -25.38
C GLN A 930 -14.40 -0.36 -25.31
N ALA A 931 -15.12 -0.36 -26.43
CA ALA A 931 -16.57 -0.57 -26.46
C ALA A 931 -17.01 -1.88 -25.76
N ALA A 932 -16.36 -3.01 -26.05
CA ALA A 932 -16.62 -4.29 -25.36
C ALA A 932 -16.28 -4.23 -23.86
N TYR A 933 -15.17 -3.58 -23.50
CA TYR A 933 -14.69 -3.50 -22.12
C TYR A 933 -15.56 -2.56 -21.26
N ALA A 934 -16.00 -1.45 -21.84
CA ALA A 934 -16.96 -0.54 -21.25
C ALA A 934 -18.31 -1.23 -21.03
N ALA A 935 -18.81 -1.98 -22.02
CA ALA A 935 -20.02 -2.78 -21.89
C ALA A 935 -19.92 -3.78 -20.72
N ALA A 936 -18.86 -4.59 -20.68
CA ALA A 936 -18.61 -5.55 -19.60
C ALA A 936 -18.51 -4.89 -18.21
N SER A 937 -17.93 -3.68 -18.14
CA SER A 937 -17.82 -2.90 -16.89
C SER A 937 -19.18 -2.40 -16.43
N THR A 938 -19.98 -1.82 -17.33
CA THR A 938 -21.35 -1.37 -16.98
C THR A 938 -22.27 -2.51 -16.57
N PHE A 939 -22.08 -3.72 -17.08
CA PHE A 939 -22.74 -4.92 -16.55
C PHE A 939 -22.37 -5.16 -15.09
N LEU A 940 -21.08 -5.14 -14.72
CA LEU A 940 -20.63 -5.36 -13.36
C LEU A 940 -21.19 -4.31 -12.39
N ASP A 941 -21.28 -3.06 -12.83
CA ASP A 941 -21.84 -1.95 -12.05
C ASP A 941 -23.33 -2.19 -11.75
N SER A 942 -24.08 -2.62 -12.78
CA SER A 942 -25.49 -2.98 -12.62
C SER A 942 -25.67 -4.26 -11.79
N PHE A 943 -24.82 -5.26 -11.99
CA PHE A 943 -24.86 -6.53 -11.28
C PHE A 943 -24.62 -6.36 -9.77
N ALA A 944 -23.68 -5.50 -9.38
CA ALA A 944 -23.47 -5.18 -7.97
C ALA A 944 -24.74 -4.56 -7.35
N ARG A 945 -25.38 -3.64 -8.06
CA ARG A 945 -26.65 -3.01 -7.63
C ARG A 945 -27.82 -3.99 -7.59
N TYR A 946 -27.93 -4.88 -8.57
CA TYR A 946 -28.89 -5.99 -8.59
C TYR A 946 -28.75 -6.85 -7.33
N ARG A 947 -27.52 -7.22 -6.94
CA ARG A 947 -27.30 -7.99 -5.70
C ARG A 947 -27.76 -7.23 -4.46
N VAL A 948 -27.41 -5.94 -4.34
CA VAL A 948 -27.81 -5.10 -3.20
C VAL A 948 -29.33 -4.97 -3.09
N LEU A 949 -30.04 -4.80 -4.21
CA LEU A 949 -31.52 -4.76 -4.20
C LEU A 949 -32.16 -6.09 -3.80
N ASN A 950 -31.48 -7.21 -4.08
CA ASN A 950 -31.86 -8.54 -3.59
C ASN A 950 -31.37 -8.82 -2.16
N SER A 951 -30.93 -7.80 -1.41
CA SER A 951 -30.37 -7.94 -0.06
C SER A 951 -29.14 -8.85 0.04
N LEU A 952 -28.41 -9.03 -1.07
CA LEU A 952 -27.15 -9.75 -1.12
C LEU A 952 -25.98 -8.76 -1.14
N PRO A 953 -24.82 -9.10 -0.55
CA PRO A 953 -23.64 -8.28 -0.68
C PRO A 953 -23.19 -8.20 -2.15
N GLY A 954 -22.87 -7.01 -2.64
CA GLY A 954 -22.40 -6.76 -3.99
C GLY A 954 -21.88 -5.34 -4.13
N THR A 955 -20.60 -5.17 -4.46
CA THR A 955 -20.01 -3.84 -4.68
C THR A 955 -19.13 -3.85 -5.93
N ALA A 956 -19.36 -2.90 -6.84
CA ALA A 956 -18.49 -2.63 -7.97
C ALA A 956 -17.52 -1.49 -7.67
N ILE A 957 -16.25 -1.67 -8.03
CA ILE A 957 -15.24 -0.61 -8.00
C ILE A 957 -14.81 -0.28 -9.44
N ASP A 958 -15.06 0.96 -9.88
CA ASP A 958 -14.58 1.40 -11.19
C ASP A 958 -13.13 1.86 -11.09
N LEU A 959 -12.22 0.96 -11.47
CA LEU A 959 -10.80 1.24 -11.41
C LEU A 959 -10.34 2.06 -12.63
N PRO A 960 -9.57 3.14 -12.42
CA PRO A 960 -8.70 3.71 -13.44
C PRO A 960 -7.45 2.80 -13.62
N PRO A 961 -6.55 3.13 -14.56
CA PRO A 961 -5.29 2.39 -14.70
C PRO A 961 -4.50 2.34 -13.38
N VAL A 962 -4.09 1.13 -12.97
CA VAL A 962 -3.22 0.92 -11.81
C VAL A 962 -1.76 0.96 -12.26
N LEU A 963 -0.99 1.92 -11.75
CA LEU A 963 0.32 2.31 -12.28
C LEU A 963 1.44 1.34 -11.92
N ASP A 964 1.36 0.72 -10.74
CA ASP A 964 2.44 -0.03 -10.09
C ASP A 964 2.17 -1.55 -10.02
N ALA A 965 1.09 -2.05 -10.65
CA ALA A 965 0.81 -3.48 -10.76
C ALA A 965 -0.03 -3.85 -11.99
N GLY A 966 0.07 -5.12 -12.40
CA GLY A 966 -0.76 -5.70 -13.46
C GLY A 966 -0.41 -5.20 -14.87
N TYR A 967 -1.44 -5.02 -15.71
CA TYR A 967 -1.30 -4.79 -17.15
C TYR A 967 -0.38 -3.62 -17.52
N ILE A 968 -0.47 -2.49 -16.80
CA ILE A 968 0.36 -1.30 -17.08
C ILE A 968 1.83 -1.55 -16.76
N SER A 969 2.12 -2.18 -15.61
CA SER A 969 3.49 -2.54 -15.22
C SER A 969 4.12 -3.55 -16.18
N GLU A 970 3.31 -4.42 -16.79
CA GLU A 970 3.75 -5.45 -17.73
C GLU A 970 3.85 -4.94 -19.19
N ASN A 971 3.23 -3.79 -19.51
CA ASN A 971 3.21 -3.19 -20.85
C ASN A 971 3.65 -1.70 -20.83
N PRO A 972 4.90 -1.39 -20.41
CA PRO A 972 5.35 -0.01 -20.22
C PRO A 972 5.30 0.84 -21.50
N HIS A 973 5.47 0.22 -22.68
CA HIS A 973 5.42 0.91 -23.98
C HIS A 973 4.05 1.48 -24.34
N ARG A 974 2.97 0.98 -23.71
CA ARG A 974 1.59 1.45 -23.92
C ARG A 974 1.10 2.39 -22.82
N LYS A 975 1.93 2.64 -21.80
CA LYS A 975 1.55 3.41 -20.62
C LYS A 975 1.02 4.80 -20.97
N ASP A 976 1.72 5.54 -21.82
CA ASP A 976 1.36 6.93 -22.14
C ASP A 976 0.05 7.00 -22.91
N ALA A 977 -0.13 6.17 -23.95
CA ALA A 977 -1.37 6.07 -24.71
C ALA A 977 -2.59 5.66 -23.84
N ILE A 978 -2.39 4.76 -22.88
CA ILE A 978 -3.45 4.38 -21.94
C ILE A 978 -3.77 5.55 -21.03
N LEU A 979 -2.76 6.21 -20.45
CA LEU A 979 -2.99 7.35 -19.56
C LEU A 979 -3.66 8.52 -20.27
N GLU A 980 -3.37 8.77 -21.55
CA GLU A 980 -4.04 9.78 -22.37
C GLU A 980 -5.56 9.59 -22.42
N ASN A 981 -6.05 8.35 -22.60
CA ASN A 981 -7.48 8.04 -22.57
C ASN A 981 -8.15 8.38 -21.22
N PHE A 982 -7.37 8.45 -20.15
CA PHE A 982 -7.83 8.80 -18.80
C PHE A 982 -7.36 10.18 -18.33
N GLY A 983 -6.89 11.04 -19.25
CA GLY A 983 -6.45 12.41 -18.91
C GLY A 983 -5.19 12.48 -18.05
N GLY A 984 -4.28 11.52 -18.21
CA GLY A 984 -3.03 11.41 -17.47
C GLY A 984 -3.17 10.78 -16.07
N GLN A 985 -4.35 10.26 -15.70
CA GLN A 985 -4.62 9.78 -14.36
C GLN A 985 -4.43 8.27 -14.23
N GLY A 986 -3.85 7.87 -13.10
CA GLY A 986 -3.77 6.48 -12.65
C GLY A 986 -3.62 6.42 -11.13
N LEU A 987 -3.80 5.24 -10.56
CA LEU A 987 -3.71 5.01 -9.11
C LEU A 987 -2.62 4.01 -8.78
N CYS A 988 -2.13 4.08 -7.55
CA CYS A 988 -1.28 3.04 -6.99
C CYS A 988 -2.13 1.94 -6.33
N VAL A 989 -1.60 0.72 -6.26
CA VAL A 989 -2.23 -0.41 -5.56
C VAL A 989 -2.66 -0.04 -4.14
N ARG A 990 -1.84 0.75 -3.43
CA ARG A 990 -2.15 1.17 -2.05
C ARG A 990 -3.49 1.91 -1.94
N GLU A 991 -3.81 2.74 -2.92
CA GLU A 991 -5.06 3.51 -2.95
C GLU A 991 -6.25 2.59 -3.22
N VAL A 992 -6.10 1.64 -4.15
CA VAL A 992 -7.11 0.62 -4.43
C VAL A 992 -7.41 -0.21 -3.18
N LEU A 993 -6.37 -0.68 -2.49
CA LEU A 993 -6.52 -1.46 -1.26
C LEU A 993 -7.18 -0.66 -0.13
N ALA A 994 -6.90 0.64 0.00
CA ALA A 994 -7.56 1.50 0.98
C ALA A 994 -9.06 1.69 0.68
N VAL A 995 -9.45 1.75 -0.60
CA VAL A 995 -10.87 1.78 -0.99
C VAL A 995 -11.55 0.44 -0.70
N MET A 996 -10.90 -0.68 -1.05
CA MET A 996 -11.39 -2.01 -0.70
C MET A 996 -11.61 -2.15 0.80
N GLU A 997 -10.64 -1.68 1.58
CA GLU A 997 -10.72 -1.68 3.04
C GLU A 997 -11.91 -0.87 3.57
N ALA A 998 -12.17 0.30 3.01
CA ALA A 998 -13.33 1.12 3.36
C ALA A 998 -14.65 0.43 3.04
N ILE A 999 -14.72 -0.27 1.90
CA ILE A 999 -15.89 -1.05 1.48
C ILE A 999 -16.14 -2.21 2.44
N LEU A 1000 -15.16 -3.10 2.63
CA LEU A 1000 -15.30 -4.27 3.53
C LEU A 1000 -15.63 -3.85 4.97
N ALA A 1001 -15.09 -2.71 5.41
CA ALA A 1001 -15.37 -2.17 6.74
C ALA A 1001 -16.83 -1.71 6.93
N ASP A 1002 -17.51 -1.32 5.85
CA ASP A 1002 -18.91 -0.93 5.88
C ASP A 1002 -19.84 -2.14 5.72
N THR A 1003 -19.47 -3.12 4.88
CA THR A 1003 -20.24 -4.35 4.74
C THR A 1003 -20.31 -5.13 6.05
N SER A 1004 -19.20 -5.19 6.80
CA SER A 1004 -19.16 -5.74 8.17
C SER A 1004 -20.06 -5.01 9.18
N ARG A 1005 -20.55 -3.81 8.86
CA ARG A 1005 -21.54 -3.04 9.66
C ARG A 1005 -22.97 -3.20 9.13
N GLY A 1006 -23.21 -4.13 8.21
CA GLY A 1006 -24.51 -4.34 7.55
C GLY A 1006 -24.87 -3.27 6.51
N LYS A 1007 -23.90 -2.44 6.08
CA LYS A 1007 -24.16 -1.41 5.04
C LYS A 1007 -23.79 -1.96 3.67
N LEU A 1008 -24.82 -2.27 2.88
CA LEU A 1008 -24.64 -2.63 1.49
C LEU A 1008 -24.35 -1.37 0.66
N ARG A 1009 -23.33 -1.45 -0.19
CA ARG A 1009 -22.93 -0.41 -1.14
C ARG A 1009 -22.81 -1.05 -2.50
N ASP A 1010 -23.52 -0.54 -3.48
CA ASP A 1010 -23.54 -1.08 -4.83
C ASP A 1010 -22.35 -0.63 -5.68
N HIS A 1011 -21.92 0.63 -5.55
CA HIS A 1011 -20.99 1.21 -6.53
C HIS A 1011 -20.02 2.26 -5.96
N CYS A 1012 -18.78 2.25 -6.44
CA CYS A 1012 -17.76 3.26 -6.12
C CYS A 1012 -16.84 3.52 -7.32
N SER A 1013 -16.96 4.68 -7.96
CA SER A 1013 -16.05 5.09 -9.01
C SER A 1013 -14.81 5.75 -8.43
N ILE A 1014 -13.63 5.51 -9.00
CA ILE A 1014 -12.38 6.08 -8.50
C ILE A 1014 -11.64 6.84 -9.60
N GLY A 1015 -10.99 7.96 -9.25
CA GLY A 1015 -10.04 8.65 -10.13
C GLY A 1015 -10.70 9.60 -11.13
N LEU A 1016 -11.79 10.28 -10.75
CA LEU A 1016 -12.47 11.27 -11.57
C LEU A 1016 -12.26 12.70 -11.03
N GLY A 1017 -11.05 13.28 -11.05
CA GLY A 1017 -10.98 14.68 -10.62
C GLY A 1017 -9.64 15.33 -10.27
N GLN A 1018 -8.48 14.73 -10.53
CA GLN A 1018 -7.20 15.40 -10.33
C GLN A 1018 -6.70 16.07 -11.62
N PHE A 1019 -7.37 17.14 -12.04
CA PHE A 1019 -6.98 17.91 -13.23
C PHE A 1019 -6.00 19.01 -12.82
N SER A 1020 -4.71 18.71 -12.85
CA SER A 1020 -3.66 19.68 -12.49
C SER A 1020 -2.56 19.84 -13.53
N SER A 1021 -2.46 18.96 -14.55
CA SER A 1021 -1.33 19.01 -15.48
C SER A 1021 -1.73 19.56 -16.84
N SER A 1022 -1.02 20.62 -17.28
CA SER A 1022 -1.07 21.19 -18.64
C SER A 1022 -0.61 20.24 -19.75
N ARG A 1023 -0.23 18.99 -19.41
CA ARG A 1023 0.35 17.99 -20.33
C ARG A 1023 -0.68 17.24 -21.18
N TYR A 1024 -1.94 17.15 -20.74
CA TYR A 1024 -2.97 16.40 -21.45
C TYR A 1024 -4.15 17.32 -21.77
N PRO A 1025 -4.56 17.45 -23.05
CA PRO A 1025 -5.71 18.28 -23.42
C PRO A 1025 -7.00 17.79 -22.75
N LEU A 1026 -7.97 18.69 -22.57
CA LEU A 1026 -9.27 18.40 -21.95
C LEU A 1026 -9.89 17.12 -22.56
N THR A 1027 -10.15 16.13 -21.72
CA THR A 1027 -10.60 14.80 -22.14
C THR A 1027 -11.98 14.86 -22.80
N CYS A 1028 -12.22 14.00 -23.81
CA CYS A 1028 -13.44 14.00 -24.61
C CYS A 1028 -14.74 13.87 -23.78
N TYR A 1029 -14.69 13.19 -22.64
CA TYR A 1029 -15.83 13.01 -21.74
C TYR A 1029 -16.16 14.27 -20.90
N MET A 1030 -15.30 15.29 -20.84
CA MET A 1030 -15.62 16.51 -20.07
C MET A 1030 -16.75 17.35 -20.69
N LYS A 1031 -17.08 17.11 -21.96
CA LYS A 1031 -18.26 17.68 -22.63
C LYS A 1031 -19.56 17.00 -22.20
N ASP A 1032 -19.48 15.81 -21.60
CA ASP A 1032 -20.65 15.05 -21.16
C ASP A 1032 -21.25 15.72 -19.89
N PRO A 1033 -22.53 16.14 -19.92
CA PRO A 1033 -23.19 16.81 -18.79
C PRO A 1033 -23.17 16.01 -17.49
N ARG A 1034 -23.00 14.68 -17.55
CA ARG A 1034 -22.84 13.83 -16.36
C ARG A 1034 -21.70 14.29 -15.45
N PHE A 1035 -20.65 14.92 -15.99
CA PHE A 1035 -19.50 15.39 -15.21
C PHE A 1035 -19.52 16.89 -14.87
N LYS A 1036 -20.64 17.60 -15.11
CA LYS A 1036 -20.78 19.06 -14.85
C LYS A 1036 -20.39 19.47 -13.42
N CYS A 1037 -20.69 18.63 -12.43
CA CYS A 1037 -20.32 18.90 -11.03
C CYS A 1037 -18.80 18.92 -10.81
N LEU A 1038 -18.04 18.18 -11.62
CA LEU A 1038 -16.57 18.08 -11.52
C LEU A 1038 -15.87 19.24 -12.23
N SER A 1039 -16.41 19.72 -13.36
CA SER A 1039 -15.84 20.81 -14.15
C SER A 1039 -15.92 22.18 -13.46
N SER A 1040 -16.91 22.40 -12.59
CA SER A 1040 -17.05 23.65 -11.82
C SER A 1040 -15.87 23.93 -10.87
N THR A 1041 -15.12 22.91 -10.47
CA THR A 1041 -13.89 23.03 -9.66
C THR A 1041 -12.63 23.35 -10.47
N ALA A 1042 -12.71 23.29 -11.81
CA ALA A 1042 -11.61 23.51 -12.75
C ALA A 1042 -11.81 24.83 -13.51
N HIS A 1043 -11.86 25.97 -12.80
CA HIS A 1043 -11.96 27.27 -13.46
C HIS A 1043 -10.58 27.86 -13.76
N SER A 1044 -10.15 27.73 -15.01
CA SER A 1044 -9.94 28.91 -15.84
C SER A 1044 -10.18 28.50 -17.30
N PRO A 1045 -11.19 29.05 -17.99
CA PRO A 1045 -11.37 28.76 -19.40
C PRO A 1045 -10.18 29.38 -20.14
N LEU A 1046 -9.28 28.54 -20.64
CA LEU A 1046 -8.42 28.94 -21.74
C LEU A 1046 -9.37 29.38 -22.86
N LYS A 1047 -9.41 30.69 -23.12
CA LYS A 1047 -10.03 31.26 -24.31
C LYS A 1047 -9.56 30.44 -25.50
N SER A 1048 -10.44 29.67 -26.10
CA SER A 1048 -10.20 29.10 -27.41
C SER A 1048 -9.93 30.27 -28.35
N SER A 1049 -8.66 30.42 -28.73
CA SER A 1049 -8.19 31.40 -29.69
C SER A 1049 -8.87 31.17 -31.04
N ALA A 1050 -9.77 32.09 -31.41
CA ALA A 1050 -9.88 32.77 -32.70
C ALA A 1050 -9.72 32.05 -34.07
N ASP A 1051 -9.62 30.72 -34.18
CA ASP A 1051 -9.23 30.06 -35.44
C ASP A 1051 -10.34 29.32 -36.21
N THR A 1052 -11.61 29.36 -35.79
CA THR A 1052 -12.72 28.64 -36.47
C THR A 1052 -13.28 29.32 -37.73
N LYS A 1053 -12.80 30.52 -38.09
CA LYS A 1053 -13.32 31.30 -39.24
C LYS A 1053 -12.97 30.77 -40.66
N PRO A 1054 -11.87 30.04 -40.92
CA PRO A 1054 -11.51 29.66 -42.30
C PRO A 1054 -12.36 28.51 -42.88
N LEU A 1055 -12.70 27.49 -42.08
CA LEU A 1055 -13.38 26.28 -42.58
C LEU A 1055 -14.87 26.49 -42.83
N THR A 1056 -15.53 27.33 -42.03
CA THR A 1056 -16.93 27.77 -42.26
C THR A 1056 -17.06 28.60 -43.54
N LEU A 1057 -16.05 29.39 -43.88
CA LEU A 1057 -16.01 30.12 -45.15
C LEU A 1057 -15.95 29.17 -46.36
N VAL A 1058 -15.34 27.99 -46.19
CA VAL A 1058 -15.20 26.99 -47.25
C VAL A 1058 -16.54 26.34 -47.57
N THR A 1059 -17.28 25.88 -46.56
CA THR A 1059 -18.62 25.31 -46.73
C THR A 1059 -19.63 26.32 -47.29
N GLU A 1060 -19.48 27.62 -47.02
CA GLU A 1060 -20.36 28.67 -47.57
C GLU A 1060 -20.06 29.06 -49.04
N ARG A 1061 -18.79 29.02 -49.47
CA ARG A 1061 -18.35 29.54 -50.79
C ARG A 1061 -17.99 28.49 -51.84
N LEU A 1062 -18.10 27.20 -51.52
CA LEU A 1062 -17.77 26.09 -52.41
C LEU A 1062 -18.59 26.03 -53.72
N LYS A 1063 -19.69 26.80 -53.84
CA LYS A 1063 -20.48 26.92 -55.08
C LYS A 1063 -19.80 27.77 -56.16
N ASP A 1064 -18.74 28.51 -55.83
CA ASP A 1064 -17.98 29.33 -56.78
C ASP A 1064 -16.76 28.56 -57.34
N LYS A 1065 -16.72 28.36 -58.66
CA LYS A 1065 -15.65 27.59 -59.33
C LYS A 1065 -14.27 28.22 -59.19
N SER A 1066 -14.16 29.53 -58.96
CA SER A 1066 -12.86 30.17 -58.70
C SER A 1066 -12.30 29.91 -57.29
N PHE A 1067 -13.13 29.43 -56.37
CA PHE A 1067 -12.75 29.23 -54.96
C PHE A 1067 -12.28 27.79 -54.66
N VAL A 1068 -12.47 26.84 -55.58
CA VAL A 1068 -12.12 25.42 -55.40
C VAL A 1068 -10.62 25.20 -55.16
N ALA A 1069 -9.75 25.97 -55.84
CA ALA A 1069 -8.30 25.87 -55.65
C ALA A 1069 -7.86 26.41 -54.27
N GLU A 1070 -8.47 27.50 -53.81
CA GLU A 1070 -8.19 28.12 -52.51
C GLU A 1070 -8.76 27.27 -51.35
N ALA A 1071 -9.91 26.64 -51.56
CA ALA A 1071 -10.51 25.69 -50.61
C ALA A 1071 -9.61 24.46 -50.34
N LYS A 1072 -8.93 23.94 -51.37
CA LYS A 1072 -7.96 22.83 -51.23
C LYS A 1072 -6.79 23.22 -50.32
N GLU A 1073 -6.21 24.42 -50.50
CA GLU A 1073 -5.13 24.90 -49.64
C GLU A 1073 -5.58 25.11 -48.19
N ILE A 1074 -6.76 25.69 -47.98
CA ILE A 1074 -7.32 25.91 -46.63
C ILE A 1074 -7.54 24.58 -45.91
N ILE A 1075 -8.14 23.59 -46.58
CA ILE A 1075 -8.41 22.27 -45.99
C ILE A 1075 -7.10 21.52 -45.75
N SER A 1076 -6.15 21.55 -46.70
CA SER A 1076 -4.83 20.93 -46.54
C SER A 1076 -4.06 21.49 -45.33
N MET A 1077 -4.07 22.83 -45.16
CA MET A 1077 -3.44 23.49 -44.02
C MET A 1077 -4.14 23.11 -42.70
N ALA A 1078 -5.47 23.00 -42.70
CA ALA A 1078 -6.24 22.61 -41.53
C ALA A 1078 -5.99 21.15 -41.12
N ILE A 1079 -5.90 20.24 -42.10
CA ILE A 1079 -5.54 18.82 -41.87
C ILE A 1079 -4.10 18.75 -41.31
N SER A 1080 -3.14 19.46 -41.89
CA SER A 1080 -1.75 19.48 -41.39
C SER A 1080 -1.64 20.00 -39.96
N ARG A 1081 -2.39 21.05 -39.59
CA ARG A 1081 -2.47 21.53 -38.20
C ARG A 1081 -3.08 20.49 -37.27
N LYS A 1082 -4.15 19.83 -37.71
CA LYS A 1082 -4.78 18.79 -36.91
C LYS A 1082 -3.82 17.61 -36.69
N MET A 1083 -3.11 17.17 -37.73
CA MET A 1083 -2.08 16.14 -37.62
C MET A 1083 -0.90 16.55 -36.73
N SER A 1084 -0.48 17.81 -36.77
CA SER A 1084 0.59 18.35 -35.92
C SER A 1084 0.21 18.26 -34.44
N SER A 1085 -1.03 18.63 -34.13
CA SER A 1085 -1.59 18.50 -32.78
C SER A 1085 -1.77 17.05 -32.35
N MET A 1086 -2.18 16.15 -33.24
CA MET A 1086 -2.41 14.72 -32.92
C MET A 1086 -1.11 13.96 -32.69
N LEU A 1087 -0.11 14.19 -33.54
CA LEU A 1087 1.16 13.46 -33.53
C LEU A 1087 2.21 14.12 -32.62
N MET A 1088 1.87 15.23 -31.97
CA MET A 1088 2.77 16.03 -31.12
C MET A 1088 4.06 16.41 -31.85
N ARG A 1089 3.94 16.75 -33.15
CA ARG A 1089 5.05 17.22 -33.98
C ARG A 1089 4.89 18.69 -34.33
N PRO A 1090 5.97 19.48 -34.38
CA PRO A 1090 5.93 20.84 -34.91
C PRO A 1090 5.26 20.87 -36.29
N LEU A 1091 4.42 21.89 -36.55
CA LEU A 1091 3.72 22.02 -37.83
C LEU A 1091 4.67 22.01 -39.04
N ASN A 1092 5.88 22.54 -38.86
CA ASN A 1092 6.92 22.60 -39.88
C ASN A 1092 7.45 21.21 -40.29
N ASP A 1093 7.23 20.18 -39.47
CA ASP A 1093 7.68 18.81 -39.74
C ASP A 1093 6.61 18.00 -40.51
N ILE A 1094 5.44 18.59 -40.76
CA ILE A 1094 4.36 17.97 -41.53
C ILE A 1094 4.34 18.57 -42.95
N ASP A 1095 4.63 17.70 -43.91
CA ASP A 1095 4.70 17.99 -45.33
C ASP A 1095 3.41 17.50 -45.99
N CYS A 1096 2.63 18.43 -46.54
CA CYS A 1096 1.33 18.13 -47.13
C CYS A 1096 1.42 17.27 -48.40
N GLN A 1097 2.61 17.13 -49.00
CA GLN A 1097 2.85 16.29 -50.17
C GLN A 1097 3.15 14.83 -49.81
N LYS A 1098 3.34 14.51 -48.53
CA LYS A 1098 3.54 13.12 -48.08
C LYS A 1098 2.24 12.45 -47.69
N SER A 1099 2.16 11.13 -47.89
CA SER A 1099 1.03 10.32 -47.44
C SER A 1099 0.86 10.44 -45.92
N ILE A 1100 -0.39 10.42 -45.49
CA ILE A 1100 -0.77 10.41 -44.06
C ILE A 1100 -0.12 9.22 -43.32
N THR A 1101 0.05 8.09 -44.00
CA THR A 1101 0.68 6.87 -43.45
C THR A 1101 2.19 7.00 -43.23
N ALA A 1102 2.88 7.89 -43.96
CA ALA A 1102 4.32 8.10 -43.83
C ALA A 1102 4.73 8.66 -42.46
N TYR A 1103 3.77 9.22 -41.72
CA TYR A 1103 3.94 9.76 -40.38
C TYR A 1103 3.72 8.72 -39.27
N GLY A 1104 3.54 7.44 -39.62
CA GLY A 1104 3.32 6.37 -38.65
C GLY A 1104 1.94 6.43 -38.00
N LEU A 1105 0.94 6.97 -38.71
CA LEU A 1105 -0.43 7.04 -38.22
C LEU A 1105 -0.97 5.62 -37.96
N ASP A 1106 -1.35 5.34 -36.72
CA ASP A 1106 -2.06 4.12 -36.36
C ASP A 1106 -3.55 4.21 -36.72
N SER A 1107 -4.25 3.08 -36.65
CA SER A 1107 -5.69 3.01 -36.98
C SER A 1107 -6.56 3.91 -36.09
N LEU A 1108 -6.10 4.27 -34.88
CA LEU A 1108 -6.85 5.09 -33.93
C LEU A 1108 -6.74 6.59 -34.26
N ASN A 1109 -5.54 7.08 -34.57
CA ASN A 1109 -5.32 8.45 -35.04
C ASN A 1109 -5.98 8.71 -36.40
N ALA A 1110 -6.05 7.70 -37.26
CA ALA A 1110 -6.73 7.79 -38.55
C ALA A 1110 -8.24 8.03 -38.37
N ILE A 1111 -8.84 7.36 -37.37
CA ILE A 1111 -10.25 7.57 -37.00
C ILE A 1111 -10.46 8.97 -36.43
N GLU A 1112 -9.57 9.46 -35.56
CA GLU A 1112 -9.71 10.82 -35.03
C GLU A 1112 -9.63 11.87 -36.15
N LEU A 1113 -8.78 11.67 -37.16
CA LEU A 1113 -8.65 12.59 -38.29
C LEU A 1113 -9.90 12.56 -39.17
N ARG A 1114 -10.41 11.35 -39.48
CA ARG A 1114 -11.69 11.16 -40.18
C ARG A 1114 -12.84 11.89 -39.46
N ASN A 1115 -12.97 11.69 -38.16
CA ASN A 1115 -14.07 12.26 -37.39
C ASN A 1115 -13.95 13.78 -37.29
N TRP A 1116 -12.73 14.30 -37.17
CA TRP A 1116 -12.49 15.74 -37.22
C TRP A 1116 -12.95 16.33 -38.56
N VAL A 1117 -12.62 15.69 -39.69
CA VAL A 1117 -13.11 16.10 -41.01
C VAL A 1117 -14.64 16.04 -41.08
N ALA A 1118 -15.25 14.95 -40.61
CA ALA A 1118 -16.71 14.81 -40.58
C ALA A 1118 -17.39 15.90 -39.75
N ARG A 1119 -16.76 16.35 -38.65
CA ARG A 1119 -17.30 17.40 -37.79
C ARG A 1119 -17.16 18.80 -38.40
N GLU A 1120 -15.97 19.16 -38.85
CA GLU A 1120 -15.70 20.52 -39.33
C GLU A 1120 -16.29 20.77 -40.73
N LEU A 1121 -16.43 19.71 -41.53
CA LEU A 1121 -16.80 19.80 -42.95
C LEU A 1121 -18.07 19.01 -43.30
N SER A 1122 -18.68 18.28 -42.37
CA SER A 1122 -19.92 17.50 -42.60
C SER A 1122 -19.80 16.42 -43.70
N VAL A 1123 -18.59 15.89 -43.95
CA VAL A 1123 -18.34 14.84 -44.95
C VAL A 1123 -17.77 13.57 -44.30
N ASN A 1124 -18.37 12.43 -44.63
CA ASN A 1124 -17.93 11.12 -44.13
C ASN A 1124 -16.97 10.40 -45.10
N PHE A 1125 -15.94 9.78 -44.54
CA PHE A 1125 -14.96 8.96 -45.24
C PHE A 1125 -14.85 7.58 -44.59
N GLN A 1126 -14.44 6.57 -45.34
CA GLN A 1126 -13.97 5.31 -44.74
C GLN A 1126 -12.53 5.50 -44.26
N VAL A 1127 -12.12 4.80 -43.19
CA VAL A 1127 -10.72 4.86 -42.73
C VAL A 1127 -9.76 4.40 -43.83
N LEU A 1128 -10.19 3.42 -44.63
CA LEU A 1128 -9.40 2.94 -45.77
C LEU A 1128 -9.13 4.06 -46.78
N GLU A 1129 -10.14 4.87 -47.13
CA GLU A 1129 -9.99 6.00 -48.07
C GLU A 1129 -8.93 7.01 -47.60
N LEU A 1130 -8.85 7.24 -46.29
CA LEU A 1130 -7.87 8.12 -45.66
C LEU A 1130 -6.46 7.50 -45.68
N LEU A 1131 -6.36 6.20 -45.39
CA LEU A 1131 -5.08 5.46 -45.39
C LEU A 1131 -4.53 5.21 -46.80
N THR A 1132 -5.39 5.11 -47.81
CA THR A 1132 -4.99 4.93 -49.21
C THR A 1132 -4.69 6.24 -49.93
N SER A 1133 -4.81 7.38 -49.25
CA SER A 1133 -4.50 8.69 -49.84
C SER A 1133 -3.00 8.84 -50.13
N GLU A 1134 -2.67 9.29 -51.35
CA GLU A 1134 -1.28 9.47 -51.79
C GLU A 1134 -0.55 10.58 -51.02
N SER A 1135 -1.28 11.62 -50.63
CA SER A 1135 -0.77 12.74 -49.83
C SER A 1135 -1.89 13.40 -49.00
N ILE A 1136 -1.51 14.20 -47.98
CA ILE A 1136 -2.45 15.06 -47.25
C ILE A 1136 -3.17 16.02 -48.22
N TYR A 1137 -2.44 16.52 -49.23
CA TYR A 1137 -3.01 17.35 -50.29
C TYR A 1137 -4.04 16.59 -51.12
N HIS A 1138 -3.75 15.37 -51.57
CA HIS A 1138 -4.71 14.52 -52.29
C HIS A 1138 -5.96 14.22 -51.44
N PHE A 1139 -5.80 13.95 -50.15
CA PHE A 1139 -6.94 13.78 -49.25
C PHE A 1139 -7.80 15.05 -49.15
N SER A 1140 -7.19 16.25 -49.11
CA SER A 1140 -7.94 17.50 -49.17
C SER A 1140 -8.74 17.69 -50.46
N GLU A 1141 -8.25 17.17 -51.60
CA GLU A 1141 -9.00 17.17 -52.86
C GLU A 1141 -10.25 16.28 -52.78
N MET A 1142 -10.10 15.07 -52.23
CA MET A 1142 -11.23 14.15 -52.03
C MET A 1142 -12.31 14.76 -51.11
N VAL A 1143 -11.90 15.50 -50.07
CA VAL A 1143 -12.81 16.23 -49.17
C VAL A 1143 -13.58 17.30 -49.93
N VAL A 1144 -12.91 18.10 -50.77
CA VAL A 1144 -13.54 19.12 -51.61
C VAL A 1144 -14.50 18.51 -52.63
N GLU A 1145 -14.15 17.38 -53.24
CA GLU A 1145 -15.01 16.69 -54.21
C GLU A 1145 -16.29 16.15 -53.57
N LYS A 1146 -16.20 15.51 -52.40
CA LYS A 1146 -17.39 15.06 -51.67
C LYS A 1146 -18.23 16.22 -51.16
N LEU A 1147 -17.61 17.31 -50.69
CA LEU A 1147 -18.30 18.54 -50.31
C LEU A 1147 -19.09 19.16 -51.47
N ALA A 1148 -18.60 19.05 -52.71
CA ALA A 1148 -19.30 19.55 -53.90
C ALA A 1148 -20.47 18.64 -54.35
N GLN A 1149 -20.56 17.42 -53.82
CA GLN A 1149 -21.62 16.45 -54.08
C GLN A 1149 -22.75 16.50 -53.04
N CYS A 1150 -22.50 17.09 -51.87
CA CYS A 1150 -23.48 17.41 -50.83
C CYS A 1150 -24.18 18.74 -51.12
#